data_AF-A0A2V5Z780-F1
#
_entry.id   AF-A0A2V5Z780-F1
#
_cell.length_a   1.000
_cell.length_b   1.000
_cell.length_c   1.000
_cell.angle_alpha   90.00
_cell.angle_beta   90.00
_cell.angle_gamma   90.00
#
_symmetry.space_group_name_H-M   'P 1'
#
loop_
_entity.id
_entity.type
_entity.pdbx_description
1 polymer ?
#
loop_
_entity_poly.entity_id
_entity_poly.type
_entity_poly.pdbx_seq_one_letter_code
_entity_poly.pdbx_strand_id
1 'polypeptide(L)'
;MKSMLISERSAESRAGDVLLVPIAAVAFWTLAYQLVLIARWPAKTITWCFLAMAIAGFVLLGRLWKKTNAIPGKEYRFHRSHLLLLVLGVAYATTVLFVRRPNQDDVVYFHRALTQLLHLNESISLRQTSVDMDAAGFSPVHLATSYEMLMAFLGHYLGIDPLYFYQVVGHVFVALALPFVFYWCARRFRLNRWAASFGAALGVGFLLLADKSSFGALLGAAKSLQSADPAGWVGFSTVSGYMWQGKPIVLILFLPIGLALSYRFLSRGNLSDLVWLTLLDIAGVGLSNPALYLLPAVIGCSWVAIFSLELLEGKNRADLWLQVRRGLFLVIPVAYPIAILALLKMDIIPKPVDINIVGPRYIPWREAVDYAVGGRAEYLRDVVLMIAVPLLIVRGRSGFFLFFYLCAVWLFCLNPLLAHMWMTNILAAAYFRLVYLLQLPLLCTLIAAAGSQLAQKGRVMNSREQTVLALSAIVVAFVGSYHGLSVLPRDLRLDIGWKSPGEVQLLPANLNFAKVAGPYIAHAKLLVPTWTAGCELPLLFPEMKVVAPRFVTHYFANAGNTEEGILRQQAQAFVQENPPQNARHLELLEAKFRQVIETGRANAVATPESESERVLATLKSINPGWHRVSEAGGLVLMIAGDRGPRS
;
A
#
# COMPACT_ATOMS: atom_id res chain seq x y z
N MET A 1 49.16 -27.48 18.77
CA MET A 1 47.73 -27.09 18.83
C MET A 1 47.24 -26.76 17.42
N LYS A 2 46.44 -27.65 16.81
CA LYS A 2 45.80 -27.40 15.50
C LYS A 2 44.74 -26.33 15.70
N SER A 3 44.85 -25.21 14.98
CA SER A 3 43.76 -24.23 14.89
C SER A 3 42.54 -24.94 14.31
N MET A 4 41.54 -25.18 15.14
CA MET A 4 40.22 -25.58 14.69
C MET A 4 39.67 -24.42 13.86
N LEU A 5 39.88 -24.48 12.55
CA LEU A 5 39.09 -23.75 11.58
C LEU A 5 37.65 -24.20 11.80
N ILE A 6 36.87 -23.34 12.47
CA ILE A 6 35.41 -23.45 12.52
C ILE A 6 34.96 -23.41 11.07
N SER A 7 34.67 -24.59 10.53
CA SER A 7 34.12 -24.82 9.20
C SER A 7 32.90 -23.91 8.99
N GLU A 8 33.06 -22.87 8.19
CA GLU A 8 31.97 -22.14 7.53
C GLU A 8 31.32 -23.04 6.46
N ARG A 9 30.57 -24.07 6.89
CA ARG A 9 29.56 -24.77 6.07
C ARG A 9 28.31 -24.95 6.94
N SER A 10 27.06 -24.75 6.48
CA SER A 10 26.51 -24.72 5.12
C SER A 10 25.60 -23.52 4.87
N ALA A 11 25.37 -23.23 3.59
CA ALA A 11 24.52 -22.19 3.05
C ALA A 11 22.99 -22.46 3.18
N GLU A 12 22.52 -23.18 4.19
CA GLU A 12 21.11 -23.62 4.26
C GLU A 12 20.40 -23.38 5.60
N SER A 13 20.80 -22.37 6.36
CA SER A 13 20.04 -21.97 7.54
C SER A 13 18.62 -21.53 7.14
N ARG A 14 17.60 -22.30 7.56
CA ARG A 14 16.16 -21.96 7.46
C ARG A 14 15.68 -21.12 8.66
N ALA A 15 16.62 -20.68 9.48
CA ALA A 15 16.44 -19.81 10.63
C ALA A 15 15.59 -18.56 10.33
N GLY A 16 15.78 -17.95 9.14
CA GLY A 16 15.06 -16.75 8.74
C GLY A 16 13.63 -16.98 8.27
N ASP A 17 13.21 -18.22 7.99
CA ASP A 17 11.85 -18.50 7.48
C ASP A 17 10.76 -18.26 8.54
N VAL A 18 11.13 -18.03 9.80
CA VAL A 18 10.20 -17.56 10.86
C VAL A 18 9.51 -16.26 10.45
N LEU A 19 10.19 -15.40 9.66
CA LEU A 19 9.62 -14.15 9.16
C LEU A 19 8.43 -14.35 8.20
N LEU A 20 8.22 -15.57 7.70
CA LEU A 20 7.08 -15.92 6.85
C LEU A 20 5.85 -16.32 7.67
N VAL A 21 6.00 -16.65 8.96
CA VAL A 21 4.88 -17.09 9.83
C VAL A 21 3.76 -16.05 9.91
N PRO A 22 4.03 -14.73 10.06
CA PRO A 22 2.98 -13.71 10.00
C PRO A 22 2.20 -13.73 8.67
N ILE A 23 2.84 -14.06 7.56
CA ILE A 23 2.20 -14.15 6.23
C ILE A 23 1.17 -15.28 6.23
N ALA A 24 1.47 -16.43 6.84
CA ALA A 24 0.50 -17.51 7.00
C ALA A 24 -0.72 -17.06 7.83
N ALA A 25 -0.49 -16.32 8.93
CA ALA A 25 -1.59 -15.80 9.75
C ALA A 25 -2.50 -14.84 8.96
N VAL A 26 -1.91 -13.90 8.20
CA VAL A 26 -2.67 -12.99 7.32
C VAL A 26 -3.40 -13.76 6.21
N ALA A 27 -2.81 -14.82 5.68
CA ALA A 27 -3.46 -15.67 4.68
C ALA A 27 -4.70 -16.37 5.24
N PHE A 28 -4.59 -16.98 6.43
CA PHE A 28 -5.73 -17.62 7.10
C PHE A 28 -6.82 -16.62 7.48
N TRP A 29 -6.43 -15.41 7.90
CA TRP A 29 -7.40 -14.32 8.12
C TRP A 29 -8.14 -13.97 6.84
N THR A 30 -7.42 -13.84 5.73
CA THR A 30 -8.01 -13.50 4.43
C THR A 30 -9.01 -14.55 3.97
N LEU A 31 -8.67 -15.84 4.12
CA LEU A 31 -9.57 -16.95 3.81
C LEU A 31 -10.82 -16.91 4.70
N ALA A 32 -10.67 -16.68 6.00
CA ALA A 32 -11.78 -16.60 6.94
C ALA A 32 -12.70 -15.42 6.62
N TYR A 33 -12.13 -14.24 6.37
CA TYR A 33 -12.87 -13.05 5.98
C TYR A 33 -13.67 -13.28 4.70
N GLN A 34 -13.04 -13.83 3.65
CA GLN A 34 -13.73 -14.08 2.39
C GLN A 34 -14.79 -15.16 2.49
N LEU A 35 -14.56 -16.21 3.30
CA LEU A 35 -15.58 -17.21 3.59
C LEU A 35 -16.82 -16.56 4.21
N VAL A 36 -16.64 -15.74 5.25
CA VAL A 36 -17.75 -15.03 5.92
C VAL A 36 -18.44 -14.04 4.98
N LEU A 37 -17.66 -13.32 4.17
CA LEU A 37 -18.18 -12.39 3.17
C LEU A 37 -19.08 -13.09 2.15
N ILE A 38 -18.62 -14.21 1.58
CA ILE A 38 -19.34 -14.97 0.56
C ILE A 38 -20.55 -15.69 1.17
N ALA A 39 -20.39 -16.30 2.33
CA ALA A 39 -21.46 -17.00 3.05
C ALA A 39 -22.50 -16.04 3.67
N ARG A 40 -22.23 -14.73 3.66
CA ARG A 40 -23.07 -13.67 4.26
C ARG A 40 -23.34 -13.90 5.75
N TRP A 41 -22.40 -14.55 6.46
CA TRP A 41 -22.50 -14.76 7.90
C TRP A 41 -22.26 -13.46 8.69
N PRO A 42 -22.72 -13.39 9.96
CA PRO A 42 -22.41 -12.27 10.84
C PRO A 42 -20.90 -12.00 10.95
N ALA A 43 -20.48 -10.74 10.92
CA ALA A 43 -19.06 -10.37 10.92
C ALA A 43 -18.29 -10.90 12.14
N LYS A 44 -18.94 -11.05 13.31
CA LYS A 44 -18.33 -11.69 14.49
C LYS A 44 -17.83 -13.12 14.26
N THR A 45 -18.35 -13.82 13.25
CA THR A 45 -17.95 -15.20 12.93
C THR A 45 -16.56 -15.29 12.31
N ILE A 46 -16.02 -14.19 11.75
CA ILE A 46 -14.69 -14.15 11.15
C ILE A 46 -13.64 -14.67 12.13
N THR A 47 -13.70 -14.24 13.40
CA THR A 47 -12.76 -14.63 14.45
C THR A 47 -12.75 -16.15 14.65
N TRP A 48 -13.92 -16.79 14.70
CA TRP A 48 -14.03 -18.23 14.89
C TRP A 48 -13.56 -19.01 13.65
N CYS A 49 -13.94 -18.56 12.45
CA CYS A 49 -13.45 -19.12 11.20
C CYS A 49 -11.92 -19.00 11.10
N PHE A 50 -11.37 -17.85 11.48
CA PHE A 50 -9.93 -17.61 11.51
C PHE A 50 -9.22 -18.56 12.47
N LEU A 51 -9.71 -18.70 13.71
CA LEU A 51 -9.11 -19.62 14.69
C LEU A 51 -9.11 -21.06 14.18
N ALA A 52 -10.23 -21.53 13.64
CA ALA A 52 -10.34 -22.88 13.08
C ALA A 52 -9.35 -23.09 11.92
N MET A 53 -9.31 -22.15 10.96
CA MET A 53 -8.39 -22.21 9.82
C MET A 53 -6.93 -22.09 10.24
N ALA A 54 -6.60 -21.23 11.19
CA ALA A 54 -5.24 -21.04 11.69
C ALA A 54 -4.74 -22.28 12.42
N ILE A 55 -5.53 -22.87 13.32
CA ILE A 55 -5.16 -24.09 14.04
C ILE A 55 -4.93 -25.23 13.04
N ALA A 56 -5.91 -25.50 12.17
CA ALA A 56 -5.78 -26.56 11.17
C ALA A 56 -4.61 -26.31 10.21
N GLY A 57 -4.49 -25.08 9.72
CA GLY A 57 -3.44 -24.64 8.80
C GLY A 57 -2.05 -24.76 9.39
N PHE A 58 -1.81 -24.29 10.62
CA PHE A 58 -0.51 -24.43 11.29
C PHE A 58 -0.18 -25.88 11.63
N VAL A 59 -1.16 -26.72 11.97
CA VAL A 59 -0.93 -28.17 12.15
C VAL A 59 -0.48 -28.82 10.83
N LEU A 60 -1.15 -28.52 9.72
CA LEU A 60 -0.78 -29.02 8.40
C LEU A 60 0.59 -28.52 7.94
N LEU A 61 0.87 -27.23 8.15
CA LEU A 61 2.19 -26.65 7.90
C LEU A 61 3.26 -27.32 8.75
N GLY A 62 3.02 -27.55 10.04
CA GLY A 62 3.93 -28.27 10.92
C GLY A 62 4.25 -29.68 10.42
N ARG A 63 3.24 -30.42 9.93
CA ARG A 63 3.44 -31.75 9.31
C ARG A 63 4.26 -31.65 8.02
N LEU A 64 3.94 -30.68 7.15
CA LEU A 64 4.68 -30.45 5.91
C LEU A 64 6.15 -30.10 6.19
N TRP A 65 6.40 -29.22 7.16
CA TRP A 65 7.74 -28.81 7.54
C TRP A 65 8.56 -29.96 8.11
N LYS A 66 7.94 -30.85 8.91
CA LYS A 66 8.61 -32.09 9.35
C LYS A 66 8.96 -32.98 8.16
N LYS A 67 8.02 -33.19 7.22
CA LYS A 67 8.23 -34.04 6.03
C LYS A 67 9.30 -33.50 5.08
N THR A 68 9.35 -32.19 4.88
CA THR A 68 10.28 -31.53 3.95
C THR A 68 11.58 -31.06 4.63
N ASN A 69 11.75 -31.38 5.91
CA ASN A 69 12.84 -30.86 6.75
C ASN A 69 12.99 -29.32 6.65
N ALA A 70 11.84 -28.64 6.60
CA ALA A 70 11.69 -27.22 6.28
C ALA A 70 11.23 -26.36 7.46
N ILE A 71 11.40 -26.84 8.69
CA ILE A 71 10.91 -26.19 9.90
C ILE A 71 11.46 -24.76 9.99
N PRO A 72 10.59 -23.71 9.98
CA PRO A 72 11.01 -22.33 10.17
C PRO A 72 11.78 -22.18 11.48
N GLY A 73 12.91 -21.48 11.46
CA GLY A 73 13.71 -21.28 12.68
C GLY A 73 14.63 -22.45 13.02
N LYS A 74 14.54 -23.58 12.32
CA LYS A 74 15.46 -24.70 12.52
C LYS A 74 16.91 -24.26 12.27
N GLU A 75 17.79 -24.66 13.18
CA GLU A 75 19.21 -24.27 13.20
C GLU A 75 19.42 -22.75 13.31
N TYR A 76 18.49 -22.03 13.93
CA TYR A 76 18.72 -20.64 14.30
C TYR A 76 19.91 -20.54 15.25
N ARG A 77 20.90 -19.75 14.83
CA ARG A 77 22.02 -19.34 15.67
C ARG A 77 22.08 -17.83 15.63
N PHE A 78 21.95 -17.21 16.80
CA PHE A 78 22.10 -15.77 16.94
C PHE A 78 23.44 -15.33 16.35
N HIS A 79 23.42 -14.26 15.59
CA HIS A 79 24.61 -13.66 15.01
C HIS A 79 24.65 -12.18 15.38
N ARG A 80 25.84 -11.64 15.66
CA ARG A 80 25.99 -10.24 16.08
C ARG A 80 25.40 -9.24 15.08
N SER A 81 25.37 -9.57 13.80
CA SER A 81 24.74 -8.72 12.78
C SER A 81 23.21 -8.59 12.95
N HIS A 82 22.55 -9.49 13.69
CA HIS A 82 21.13 -9.36 14.04
C HIS A 82 20.88 -8.21 15.01
N LEU A 83 21.88 -7.82 15.83
CA LEU A 83 21.79 -6.63 16.66
C LEU A 83 21.69 -5.37 15.81
N LEU A 84 22.45 -5.28 14.69
CA LEU A 84 22.34 -4.18 13.75
C LEU A 84 20.93 -4.10 13.13
N LEU A 85 20.35 -5.25 12.76
CA LEU A 85 18.97 -5.30 12.24
C LEU A 85 17.95 -4.83 13.28
N LEU A 86 18.13 -5.24 14.54
CA LEU A 86 17.26 -4.80 15.63
C LEU A 86 17.36 -3.30 15.85
N VAL A 87 18.58 -2.75 15.92
CA VAL A 87 18.81 -1.30 16.06
C VAL A 87 18.18 -0.55 14.89
N LEU A 88 18.39 -1.03 13.66
CA LEU A 88 17.82 -0.42 12.46
C LEU A 88 16.28 -0.48 12.45
N GLY A 89 15.71 -1.62 12.83
CA GLY A 89 14.26 -1.80 12.91
C GLY A 89 13.62 -0.93 13.97
N VAL A 90 14.23 -0.85 15.17
CA VAL A 90 13.78 0.03 16.25
C VAL A 90 13.93 1.50 15.84
N ALA A 91 15.04 1.89 15.22
CA ALA A 91 15.25 3.26 14.75
C ALA A 91 14.21 3.67 13.70
N TYR A 92 13.94 2.81 12.73
CA TYR A 92 12.94 3.08 11.69
C TYR A 92 11.51 3.12 12.25
N ALA A 93 11.16 2.15 13.10
CA ALA A 93 9.88 2.13 13.81
C ALA A 93 9.68 3.36 14.70
N THR A 94 10.72 3.80 15.40
CA THR A 94 10.70 5.03 16.21
C THR A 94 10.50 6.25 15.32
N THR A 95 11.22 6.35 14.21
CA THR A 95 11.09 7.47 13.26
C THR A 95 9.65 7.62 12.78
N VAL A 96 9.01 6.50 12.42
CA VAL A 96 7.61 6.46 11.96
C VAL A 96 6.61 6.98 13.00
N LEU A 97 6.87 6.83 14.31
CA LEU A 97 5.98 7.37 15.36
C LEU A 97 5.90 8.90 15.33
N PHE A 98 7.00 9.53 14.93
CA PHE A 98 7.13 10.99 14.92
C PHE A 98 6.81 11.60 13.56
N VAL A 99 6.78 10.83 12.48
CA VAL A 99 6.52 11.35 11.14
C VAL A 99 5.02 11.39 10.85
N ARG A 100 4.53 12.56 10.42
CA ARG A 100 3.13 12.78 10.01
C ARG A 100 2.99 12.66 8.49
N ARG A 101 2.16 11.74 8.03
CA ARG A 101 1.86 11.49 6.62
C ARG A 101 0.35 11.28 6.43
N PRO A 102 -0.46 12.35 6.38
CA PRO A 102 -1.88 12.17 6.19
C PRO A 102 -2.20 11.52 4.84
N ASN A 103 -3.17 10.60 4.84
CA ASN A 103 -3.72 9.98 3.65
C ASN A 103 -5.24 10.01 3.67
N GLN A 104 -5.83 10.84 2.81
CA GLN A 104 -7.27 11.00 2.71
C GLN A 104 -7.98 9.84 2.01
N ASP A 105 -7.24 8.95 1.34
CA ASP A 105 -7.82 7.74 0.79
C ASP A 105 -8.24 6.76 1.90
N ASP A 106 -7.76 6.92 3.15
CA ASP A 106 -8.07 6.03 4.28
C ASP A 106 -9.58 5.88 4.50
N VAL A 107 -10.37 6.92 4.25
CA VAL A 107 -11.85 6.85 4.39
C VAL A 107 -12.49 5.83 3.47
N VAL A 108 -11.94 5.68 2.27
CA VAL A 108 -12.45 4.74 1.27
C VAL A 108 -12.19 3.30 1.74
N TYR A 109 -11.10 3.10 2.47
CA TYR A 109 -10.62 1.79 2.85
C TYR A 109 -11.12 1.35 4.24
N PHE A 110 -10.97 2.21 5.24
CA PHE A 110 -11.07 1.87 6.66
C PHE A 110 -12.43 2.19 7.29
N HIS A 111 -13.19 3.15 6.76
CA HIS A 111 -14.49 3.53 7.31
C HIS A 111 -15.45 2.34 7.43
N ARG A 112 -15.49 1.46 6.42
CA ARG A 112 -16.29 0.23 6.45
C ARG A 112 -15.95 -0.67 7.64
N ALA A 113 -14.67 -0.82 7.94
CA ALA A 113 -14.22 -1.66 9.05
C ALA A 113 -14.69 -1.08 10.39
N LEU A 114 -14.59 0.25 10.56
CA LEU A 114 -15.09 0.95 11.74
C LEU A 114 -16.62 0.81 11.90
N THR A 115 -17.39 1.04 10.83
CA THR A 115 -18.84 0.83 10.86
C THR A 115 -19.19 -0.63 11.19
N GLN A 116 -18.44 -1.59 10.66
CA GLN A 116 -18.69 -3.00 10.90
C GLN A 116 -18.52 -3.40 12.38
N LEU A 117 -17.60 -2.75 13.10
CA LEU A 117 -17.41 -2.98 14.53
C LEU A 117 -18.64 -2.56 15.37
N LEU A 118 -19.41 -1.57 14.90
CA LEU A 118 -20.66 -1.15 15.54
C LEU A 118 -21.79 -2.18 15.34
N HIS A 119 -21.72 -2.97 14.27
CA HIS A 119 -22.77 -3.90 13.85
C HIS A 119 -22.24 -5.33 13.65
N LEU A 120 -21.47 -5.86 14.60
CA LEU A 120 -20.83 -7.19 14.49
C LEU A 120 -21.80 -8.38 14.32
N ASN A 121 -23.05 -8.21 14.70
CA ASN A 121 -24.10 -9.22 14.54
C ASN A 121 -24.67 -9.27 13.12
N GLU A 122 -24.37 -8.28 12.29
CA GLU A 122 -24.83 -8.20 10.91
C GLU A 122 -23.79 -8.78 9.95
N SER A 123 -24.25 -9.15 8.75
CA SER A 123 -23.37 -9.55 7.66
C SER A 123 -22.46 -8.39 7.24
N ILE A 124 -21.29 -8.71 6.68
CA ILE A 124 -20.33 -7.68 6.22
C ILE A 124 -21.01 -6.72 5.23
N SER A 125 -20.92 -5.42 5.49
CA SER A 125 -21.46 -4.39 4.60
C SER A 125 -20.81 -4.49 3.21
N LEU A 126 -21.62 -4.70 2.17
CA LEU A 126 -21.14 -4.75 0.78
C LEU A 126 -21.06 -3.37 0.12
N ARG A 127 -21.75 -2.40 0.71
CA ARG A 127 -22.00 -1.07 0.16
C ARG A 127 -21.31 0.00 1.00
N GLN A 128 -21.30 1.22 0.48
CA GLN A 128 -20.59 2.32 1.10
C GLN A 128 -21.26 2.73 2.42
N THR A 129 -20.47 2.77 3.51
CA THR A 129 -21.02 3.05 4.84
C THR A 129 -20.93 4.52 5.25
N SER A 130 -20.13 5.34 4.56
CA SER A 130 -19.89 6.75 4.90
C SER A 130 -20.92 7.72 4.32
N VAL A 131 -21.85 7.25 3.49
CA VAL A 131 -22.90 8.07 2.88
C VAL A 131 -24.26 7.64 3.36
N ASP A 132 -25.18 8.58 3.45
CA ASP A 132 -26.57 8.34 3.82
C ASP A 132 -27.40 7.87 2.61
N MET A 133 -26.92 6.83 1.91
CA MET A 133 -27.60 6.18 0.80
C MET A 133 -26.96 4.84 0.47
N ASP A 134 -27.72 4.02 -0.26
CA ASP A 134 -27.34 2.67 -0.65
C ASP A 134 -26.36 2.64 -1.84
N ALA A 135 -25.20 3.30 -1.71
CA ALA A 135 -24.23 3.47 -2.78
C ALA A 135 -23.25 2.30 -2.90
N ALA A 136 -22.86 1.94 -4.13
CA ALA A 136 -21.82 0.92 -4.33
C ALA A 136 -20.45 1.45 -3.82
N GLY A 137 -19.59 0.53 -3.39
CA GLY A 137 -18.23 0.88 -2.96
C GLY A 137 -17.36 1.43 -4.11
N PHE A 138 -16.24 2.07 -3.75
CA PHE A 138 -15.34 2.75 -4.70
C PHE A 138 -14.70 1.81 -5.72
N SER A 139 -14.35 0.62 -5.24
CA SER A 139 -13.92 -0.50 -6.06
C SER A 139 -14.40 -1.75 -5.36
N PRO A 140 -15.07 -2.68 -6.03
CA PRO A 140 -15.51 -3.88 -5.37
C PRO A 140 -14.40 -4.88 -5.11
N VAL A 141 -13.24 -4.72 -5.76
CA VAL A 141 -12.04 -5.47 -5.37
C VAL A 141 -11.63 -5.09 -3.94
N HIS A 142 -12.01 -3.89 -3.45
CA HIS A 142 -11.90 -3.52 -2.03
C HIS A 142 -12.75 -4.40 -1.10
N LEU A 143 -13.78 -5.11 -1.59
CA LEU A 143 -14.46 -6.10 -0.75
C LEU A 143 -13.60 -7.34 -0.56
N ALA A 144 -12.67 -7.64 -1.47
CA ALA A 144 -11.77 -8.78 -1.35
C ALA A 144 -10.58 -8.52 -0.41
N THR A 145 -10.26 -7.25 -0.10
CA THR A 145 -9.23 -6.89 0.87
C THR A 145 -9.76 -7.03 2.29
N SER A 146 -8.99 -7.72 3.13
CA SER A 146 -9.31 -8.12 4.49
C SER A 146 -8.47 -7.39 5.54
N TYR A 147 -7.44 -6.65 5.11
CA TYR A 147 -6.44 -6.05 5.99
C TYR A 147 -6.99 -4.93 6.88
N GLU A 148 -7.78 -4.02 6.32
CA GLU A 148 -8.43 -2.98 7.13
C GLU A 148 -9.35 -3.60 8.19
N MET A 149 -10.05 -4.69 7.84
CA MET A 149 -10.87 -5.44 8.78
C MET A 149 -10.02 -6.13 9.85
N LEU A 150 -8.86 -6.71 9.49
CA LEU A 150 -7.91 -7.31 10.43
C LEU A 150 -7.46 -6.27 11.46
N MET A 151 -7.00 -5.11 11.00
CA MET A 151 -6.47 -4.07 11.86
C MET A 151 -7.55 -3.49 12.77
N ALA A 152 -8.77 -3.31 12.26
CA ALA A 152 -9.89 -2.86 13.07
C ALA A 152 -10.27 -3.87 14.16
N PHE A 153 -10.37 -5.16 13.82
CA PHE A 153 -10.67 -6.23 14.77
C PHE A 153 -9.57 -6.39 15.82
N LEU A 154 -8.30 -6.29 15.43
CA LEU A 154 -7.17 -6.33 16.36
C LEU A 154 -7.24 -5.16 17.35
N GLY A 155 -7.46 -3.93 16.88
CA GLY A 155 -7.66 -2.78 17.77
C GLY A 155 -8.80 -3.01 18.75
N HIS A 156 -9.97 -3.41 18.23
CA HIS A 156 -11.16 -3.69 19.03
C HIS A 156 -10.93 -4.73 20.13
N TYR A 157 -10.38 -5.90 19.78
CA TYR A 157 -10.17 -6.98 20.76
C TYR A 157 -9.01 -6.71 21.73
N LEU A 158 -8.04 -5.88 21.36
CA LEU A 158 -6.97 -5.45 22.24
C LEU A 158 -7.35 -4.25 23.12
N GLY A 159 -8.56 -3.69 22.96
CA GLY A 159 -9.01 -2.51 23.69
C GLY A 159 -8.27 -1.22 23.31
N ILE A 160 -7.71 -1.17 22.10
CA ILE A 160 -7.01 0.00 21.55
C ILE A 160 -7.92 0.62 20.49
N ASP A 161 -7.97 1.96 20.42
CA ASP A 161 -8.70 2.65 19.35
C ASP A 161 -8.34 2.05 17.97
N PRO A 162 -9.31 1.53 17.20
CA PRO A 162 -9.02 0.82 15.94
C PRO A 162 -8.29 1.67 14.91
N LEU A 163 -8.57 2.99 14.85
CA LEU A 163 -7.90 3.90 13.92
C LEU A 163 -6.44 4.13 14.31
N TYR A 164 -6.18 4.33 15.60
CA TYR A 164 -4.83 4.41 16.15
C TYR A 164 -4.06 3.09 15.95
N PHE A 165 -4.71 1.95 16.18
CA PHE A 165 -4.10 0.64 15.95
C PHE A 165 -3.70 0.47 14.48
N TYR A 166 -4.57 0.86 13.55
CA TYR A 166 -4.29 0.85 12.12
C TYR A 166 -3.12 1.77 11.77
N GLN A 167 -3.24 3.07 12.00
CA GLN A 167 -2.31 4.09 11.47
C GLN A 167 -0.98 4.21 12.23
N VAL A 168 -0.94 3.86 13.52
CA VAL A 168 0.24 4.03 14.37
C VAL A 168 0.86 2.69 14.72
N VAL A 169 0.12 1.83 15.40
CA VAL A 169 0.65 0.54 15.88
C VAL A 169 1.00 -0.38 14.71
N GLY A 170 0.11 -0.47 13.72
CA GLY A 170 0.34 -1.21 12.48
C GLY A 170 1.55 -0.72 11.72
N HIS A 171 1.69 0.60 11.59
CA HIS A 171 2.83 1.21 10.92
C HIS A 171 4.16 0.82 11.60
N VAL A 172 4.21 0.90 12.93
CA VAL A 172 5.38 0.50 13.73
C VAL A 172 5.76 -0.95 13.51
N PHE A 173 4.79 -1.88 13.50
CA PHE A 173 5.07 -3.29 13.27
C PHE A 173 5.64 -3.56 11.88
N VAL A 174 5.07 -2.95 10.85
CA VAL A 174 5.54 -3.11 9.46
C VAL A 174 6.92 -2.48 9.28
N ALA A 175 7.13 -1.29 9.83
CA ALA A 175 8.42 -0.60 9.82
C ALA A 175 9.50 -1.45 10.52
N LEU A 176 9.19 -2.03 11.68
CA LEU A 176 10.10 -2.92 12.39
C LEU A 176 10.49 -4.15 11.56
N ALA A 177 9.56 -4.72 10.79
CA ALA A 177 9.79 -5.91 9.98
C ALA A 177 10.67 -5.66 8.73
N LEU A 178 10.66 -4.43 8.21
CA LEU A 178 11.27 -4.07 6.93
C LEU A 178 12.76 -4.44 6.82
N PRO A 179 13.66 -4.10 7.78
CA PRO A 179 15.07 -4.52 7.72
C PRO A 179 15.25 -6.03 7.72
N PHE A 180 14.40 -6.76 8.46
CA PHE A 180 14.47 -8.22 8.54
C PHE A 180 14.08 -8.87 7.21
N VAL A 181 13.08 -8.32 6.52
CA VAL A 181 12.68 -8.79 5.19
C VAL A 181 13.80 -8.54 4.17
N PHE A 182 14.38 -7.35 4.12
CA PHE A 182 15.51 -7.07 3.22
C PHE A 182 16.73 -7.95 3.52
N TYR A 183 17.06 -8.12 4.80
CA TYR A 183 18.08 -9.08 5.22
C TYR A 183 17.77 -10.50 4.74
N TRP A 184 16.53 -10.96 4.93
CA TRP A 184 16.11 -12.30 4.52
C TRP A 184 16.21 -12.48 3.01
N CYS A 185 15.72 -11.55 2.21
CA CYS A 185 15.83 -11.57 0.75
C CYS A 185 17.31 -11.57 0.31
N ALA A 186 18.15 -10.69 0.88
CA ALA A 186 19.58 -10.63 0.57
C ALA A 186 20.31 -11.96 0.87
N ARG A 187 19.95 -12.62 1.97
CA ARG A 187 20.47 -13.96 2.32
C ARG A 187 20.07 -15.02 1.29
N ARG A 188 18.89 -14.90 0.66
CA ARG A 188 18.46 -15.80 -0.43
C ARG A 188 19.25 -15.58 -1.72
N PHE A 189 19.71 -14.36 -1.96
CA PHE A 189 20.67 -14.04 -3.02
C PHE A 189 22.15 -14.21 -2.60
N ARG A 190 22.40 -15.06 -1.60
CA ARG A 190 23.73 -15.54 -1.18
C ARG A 190 24.68 -14.50 -0.57
N LEU A 191 24.21 -13.32 -0.17
CA LEU A 191 25.03 -12.39 0.61
C LEU A 191 25.34 -13.01 1.98
N ASN A 192 26.55 -12.81 2.50
CA ASN A 192 26.91 -13.24 3.86
C ASN A 192 26.11 -12.45 4.94
N ARG A 193 26.16 -12.86 6.21
CA ARG A 193 25.32 -12.26 7.27
C ARG A 193 25.59 -10.76 7.47
N TRP A 194 26.85 -10.34 7.44
CA TRP A 194 27.23 -8.93 7.58
C TRP A 194 26.81 -8.10 6.36
N ALA A 195 27.15 -8.55 5.16
CA ALA A 195 26.75 -7.90 3.92
C ALA A 195 25.23 -7.78 3.81
N ALA A 196 24.47 -8.81 4.18
CA ALA A 196 23.01 -8.73 4.19
C ALA A 196 22.47 -7.72 5.23
N SER A 197 23.15 -7.53 6.36
CA SER A 197 22.71 -6.59 7.40
C SER A 197 23.03 -5.14 7.03
N PHE A 198 24.23 -4.88 6.51
CA PHE A 198 24.56 -3.58 5.92
C PHE A 198 23.69 -3.29 4.68
N GLY A 199 23.43 -4.31 3.88
CA GLY A 199 22.50 -4.24 2.76
C GLY A 199 21.12 -3.79 3.20
N ALA A 200 20.57 -4.39 4.25
CA ALA A 200 19.26 -3.99 4.78
C ALA A 200 19.24 -2.50 5.16
N ALA A 201 20.34 -1.97 5.73
CA ALA A 201 20.49 -0.55 6.00
C ALA A 201 20.48 0.31 4.72
N LEU A 202 21.13 -0.13 3.64
CA LEU A 202 21.09 0.56 2.34
C LEU A 202 19.70 0.53 1.71
N GLY A 203 18.98 -0.59 1.82
CA GLY A 203 17.60 -0.72 1.33
C GLY A 203 16.63 0.20 2.08
N VAL A 204 16.74 0.28 3.41
CA VAL A 204 15.99 1.24 4.22
C VAL A 204 16.41 2.68 3.90
N GLY A 205 17.71 2.92 3.74
CA GLY A 205 18.26 4.21 3.32
C GLY A 205 17.65 4.71 2.02
N PHE A 206 17.49 3.84 1.02
CA PHE A 206 16.82 4.16 -0.25
C PHE A 206 15.37 4.62 -0.04
N LEU A 207 14.61 3.96 0.84
CA LEU A 207 13.22 4.34 1.16
C LEU A 207 13.13 5.65 1.95
N LEU A 208 14.20 6.04 2.64
CA LEU A 208 14.30 7.31 3.34
C LEU A 208 14.76 8.47 2.45
N LEU A 209 15.20 8.23 1.22
CA LEU A 209 15.57 9.30 0.29
C LEU A 209 14.32 10.03 -0.20
N ALA A 210 14.40 11.35 -0.34
CA ALA A 210 13.31 12.13 -0.90
C ALA A 210 13.10 11.83 -2.40
N ASP A 211 11.87 11.44 -2.79
CA ASP A 211 11.46 11.54 -4.20
C ASP A 211 11.37 13.03 -4.60
N LYS A 212 11.72 13.36 -5.86
CA LYS A 212 11.70 14.73 -6.45
C LYS A 212 10.32 15.41 -6.45
N SER A 213 9.28 14.77 -5.94
CA SER A 213 7.94 15.33 -5.93
C SER A 213 7.94 16.75 -5.36
N SER A 214 7.47 17.70 -6.18
CA SER A 214 7.25 19.12 -5.84
C SER A 214 6.15 19.33 -4.81
N PHE A 215 5.68 18.24 -4.20
CA PHE A 215 4.56 18.22 -3.29
C PHE A 215 4.98 17.66 -1.93
N GLY A 216 4.95 18.54 -0.94
CA GLY A 216 4.58 18.20 0.43
C GLY A 216 3.07 17.92 0.58
N ALA A 217 2.33 17.76 -0.52
CA ALA A 217 0.90 17.49 -0.46
C ALA A 217 0.61 16.06 -0.01
N LEU A 218 -0.34 15.99 0.91
CA LEU A 218 -1.41 15.00 0.85
C LEU A 218 -1.62 14.43 -0.56
N LEU A 219 -1.66 13.10 -0.66
CA LEU A 219 -2.35 12.43 -1.77
C LEU A 219 -3.75 13.07 -1.92
N GLY A 220 -3.91 14.00 -2.86
CA GLY A 220 -5.20 14.65 -3.11
C GLY A 220 -5.24 16.18 -3.30
N ALA A 221 -4.18 16.95 -3.00
CA ALA A 221 -4.25 18.42 -3.13
C ALA A 221 -4.30 18.95 -4.59
N ALA A 222 -4.12 18.08 -5.59
CA ALA A 222 -4.26 18.45 -6.98
C ALA A 222 -5.74 18.48 -7.38
N LYS A 223 -6.26 19.65 -7.76
CA LYS A 223 -7.63 19.81 -8.30
C LYS A 223 -7.88 18.93 -9.54
N SER A 224 -6.82 18.50 -10.22
CA SER A 224 -6.85 17.62 -11.39
C SER A 224 -5.51 16.90 -11.53
N LEU A 225 -5.52 15.62 -11.93
CA LEU A 225 -4.33 14.84 -12.31
C LEU A 225 -3.46 15.55 -13.36
N GLN A 226 -4.06 16.39 -14.22
CA GLN A 226 -3.37 17.14 -15.28
C GLN A 226 -2.68 18.41 -14.78
N SER A 227 -2.97 18.87 -13.55
CA SER A 227 -2.42 20.11 -12.97
C SER A 227 -1.26 19.88 -12.00
N ALA A 228 -0.97 18.62 -11.66
CA ALA A 228 0.15 18.26 -10.80
C ALA A 228 1.39 17.99 -11.65
N ASP A 229 2.56 18.43 -11.20
CA ASP A 229 3.83 17.88 -11.70
C ASP A 229 3.86 16.39 -11.34
N PRO A 230 3.77 15.48 -12.32
CA PRO A 230 3.53 14.06 -12.06
C PRO A 230 4.76 13.37 -11.48
N ALA A 231 5.95 13.99 -11.55
CA ALA A 231 7.21 13.33 -11.22
C ALA A 231 7.31 12.92 -9.73
N GLY A 232 7.34 11.60 -9.47
CA GLY A 232 7.68 11.03 -8.17
C GLY A 232 6.59 11.13 -7.10
N TRP A 233 5.35 11.41 -7.49
CA TRP A 233 4.22 11.54 -6.56
C TRP A 233 3.90 10.25 -5.78
N VAL A 234 4.14 9.10 -6.41
CA VAL A 234 3.91 7.76 -5.85
C VAL A 234 5.18 6.93 -5.94
N GLY A 235 6.33 7.56 -5.69
CA GLY A 235 7.62 6.88 -5.63
C GLY A 235 7.78 5.99 -4.40
N PHE A 236 8.86 5.21 -4.37
CA PHE A 236 9.12 4.23 -3.32
C PHE A 236 9.24 4.87 -1.94
N SER A 237 9.85 6.06 -1.84
CA SER A 237 9.99 6.75 -0.56
C SER A 237 8.65 7.25 -0.04
N THR A 238 7.82 7.77 -0.93
CA THR A 238 6.49 8.28 -0.61
C THR A 238 5.60 7.13 -0.15
N VAL A 239 5.61 6.01 -0.87
CA VAL A 239 4.85 4.80 -0.50
C VAL A 239 5.34 4.17 0.80
N SER A 240 6.65 4.27 1.11
CA SER A 240 7.17 3.80 2.40
C SER A 240 6.61 4.56 3.60
N GLY A 241 6.23 5.83 3.39
CA GLY A 241 5.60 6.67 4.39
C GLY A 241 4.16 6.27 4.73
N TYR A 242 3.56 5.31 4.02
CA TYR A 242 2.18 4.85 4.20
C TYR A 242 2.09 3.37 4.63
N MET A 243 3.14 2.81 5.24
CA MET A 243 3.23 1.37 5.53
C MET A 243 2.17 0.79 6.48
N TRP A 244 1.30 1.61 7.07
CA TRP A 244 0.08 1.12 7.73
C TRP A 244 -1.01 0.67 6.76
N GLN A 245 -0.89 0.95 5.48
CA GLN A 245 -1.83 0.51 4.46
C GLN A 245 -1.37 -0.81 3.84
N GLY A 246 -2.33 -1.66 3.45
CA GLY A 246 -2.01 -2.95 2.84
C GLY A 246 -1.28 -2.82 1.50
N LYS A 247 -1.57 -1.77 0.72
CA LYS A 247 -0.94 -1.51 -0.60
C LYS A 247 0.59 -1.36 -0.50
N PRO A 248 1.16 -0.43 0.29
CA PRO A 248 2.61 -0.33 0.52
C PRO A 248 3.26 -1.64 1.01
N ILE A 249 2.59 -2.39 1.89
CA ILE A 249 3.08 -3.70 2.36
C ILE A 249 3.26 -4.65 1.18
N VAL A 250 2.28 -4.72 0.28
CA VAL A 250 2.40 -5.54 -0.94
C VAL A 250 3.58 -5.07 -1.77
N LEU A 251 3.64 -3.78 -2.09
CA LEU A 251 4.60 -3.19 -3.01
C LEU A 251 6.06 -3.26 -2.52
N ILE A 252 6.30 -3.08 -1.23
CA ILE A 252 7.66 -2.98 -0.66
C ILE A 252 8.12 -4.29 0.02
N LEU A 253 7.21 -5.07 0.61
CA LEU A 253 7.56 -6.30 1.34
C LEU A 253 7.20 -7.58 0.58
N PHE A 254 5.99 -7.69 0.05
CA PHE A 254 5.55 -8.98 -0.53
C PHE A 254 6.22 -9.26 -1.87
N LEU A 255 6.38 -8.27 -2.75
CA LEU A 255 7.05 -8.49 -4.03
C LEU A 255 8.49 -9.03 -3.90
N PRO A 256 9.38 -8.46 -3.04
CA PRO A 256 10.72 -9.03 -2.89
C PRO A 256 10.72 -10.38 -2.17
N ILE A 257 9.76 -10.66 -1.29
CA ILE A 257 9.59 -11.99 -0.69
C ILE A 257 9.17 -13.00 -1.78
N GLY A 258 8.20 -12.63 -2.62
CA GLY A 258 7.73 -13.43 -3.76
C GLY A 258 8.88 -13.75 -4.70
N LEU A 259 9.68 -12.76 -5.10
CA LEU A 259 10.85 -12.95 -5.95
C LEU A 259 11.85 -13.93 -5.33
N ALA A 260 12.17 -13.77 -4.03
CA ALA A 260 13.11 -14.63 -3.34
C ALA A 260 12.58 -16.08 -3.18
N LEU A 261 11.28 -16.26 -2.92
CA LEU A 261 10.65 -17.57 -2.85
C LEU A 261 10.55 -18.24 -4.23
N SER A 262 10.16 -17.50 -5.27
CA SER A 262 10.13 -17.99 -6.65
C SER A 262 11.52 -18.43 -7.10
N TYR A 263 12.55 -17.63 -6.84
CA TYR A 263 13.94 -18.00 -7.11
C TYR A 263 14.35 -19.28 -6.38
N ARG A 264 14.02 -19.40 -5.08
CA ARG A 264 14.35 -20.58 -4.27
C ARG A 264 13.65 -21.84 -4.78
N PHE A 265 12.35 -21.75 -5.09
CA PHE A 265 11.55 -22.83 -5.62
C PHE A 265 12.04 -23.27 -7.00
N LEU A 266 12.25 -22.34 -7.94
CA LEU A 266 12.71 -22.66 -9.29
C LEU A 266 14.13 -23.25 -9.29
N SER A 267 14.98 -22.83 -8.34
CA SER A 267 16.31 -23.40 -8.18
C SER A 267 16.29 -24.80 -7.56
N ARG A 268 15.44 -25.06 -6.55
CA ARG A 268 15.53 -26.26 -5.69
C ARG A 268 14.38 -27.26 -5.83
N GLY A 269 13.21 -26.83 -6.29
CA GLY A 269 12.00 -27.63 -6.41
C GLY A 269 11.34 -28.02 -5.09
N ASN A 270 11.56 -27.27 -3.99
CA ASN A 270 11.01 -27.63 -2.68
C ASN A 270 9.53 -27.25 -2.54
N LEU A 271 8.67 -28.23 -2.25
CA LEU A 271 7.22 -28.03 -2.06
C LEU A 271 6.88 -27.02 -0.97
N SER A 272 7.69 -26.91 0.09
CA SER A 272 7.43 -25.92 1.15
C SER A 272 7.47 -24.48 0.61
N ASP A 273 8.26 -24.21 -0.42
CA ASP A 273 8.38 -22.86 -0.99
C ASP A 273 7.14 -22.50 -1.82
N LEU A 274 6.58 -23.51 -2.49
CA LEU A 274 5.33 -23.37 -3.22
C LEU A 274 4.15 -23.08 -2.30
N VAL A 275 4.10 -23.73 -1.13
CA VAL A 275 3.10 -23.43 -0.10
C VAL A 275 3.28 -22.02 0.45
N TRP A 276 4.52 -21.58 0.71
CA TRP A 276 4.78 -20.21 1.12
C TRP A 276 4.38 -19.18 0.06
N LEU A 277 4.64 -19.44 -1.22
CA LEU A 277 4.16 -18.58 -2.33
C LEU A 277 2.63 -18.53 -2.37
N THR A 278 1.96 -19.66 -2.15
CA THR A 278 0.49 -19.71 -2.15
C THR A 278 -0.08 -18.89 -1.00
N LEU A 279 0.49 -19.01 0.21
CA LEU A 279 0.09 -18.20 1.36
C LEU A 279 0.42 -16.71 1.16
N LEU A 280 1.55 -16.40 0.51
CA LEU A 280 1.92 -15.03 0.16
C LEU A 280 0.91 -14.41 -0.81
N ASP A 281 0.47 -15.13 -1.83
CA ASP A 281 -0.54 -14.66 -2.79
C ASP A 281 -1.89 -14.43 -2.12
N ILE A 282 -2.34 -15.38 -1.28
CA ILE A 282 -3.58 -15.24 -0.51
C ILE A 282 -3.52 -14.02 0.40
N ALA A 283 -2.46 -13.90 1.21
CA ALA A 283 -2.26 -12.75 2.09
C ALA A 283 -2.13 -11.44 1.31
N GLY A 284 -1.45 -11.47 0.15
CA GLY A 284 -1.26 -10.31 -0.71
C GLY A 284 -2.58 -9.76 -1.23
N VAL A 285 -3.47 -10.63 -1.70
CA VAL A 285 -4.83 -10.24 -2.13
C VAL A 285 -5.62 -9.67 -0.96
N GLY A 286 -5.49 -10.25 0.24
CA GLY A 286 -6.10 -9.71 1.46
C GLY A 286 -5.57 -8.33 1.85
N LEU A 287 -4.30 -8.04 1.58
CA LEU A 287 -3.70 -6.74 1.82
C LEU A 287 -4.13 -5.69 0.80
N SER A 288 -4.08 -6.01 -0.49
CA SER A 288 -4.41 -5.02 -1.52
C SER A 288 -4.63 -5.60 -2.93
N ASN A 289 -5.53 -4.96 -3.67
CA ASN A 289 -5.88 -5.27 -5.06
C ASN A 289 -4.70 -5.42 -6.03
N PRO A 290 -3.60 -4.63 -5.95
CA PRO A 290 -2.44 -4.81 -6.83
C PRO A 290 -1.82 -6.20 -6.77
N ALA A 291 -1.98 -6.94 -5.67
CA ALA A 291 -1.47 -8.29 -5.55
C ALA A 291 -2.09 -9.25 -6.59
N LEU A 292 -3.31 -8.97 -7.07
CA LEU A 292 -3.99 -9.79 -8.08
C LEU A 292 -3.23 -9.90 -9.41
N TYR A 293 -2.38 -8.93 -9.73
CA TYR A 293 -1.56 -8.94 -10.94
C TYR A 293 -0.06 -8.82 -10.69
N LEU A 294 0.37 -8.13 -9.62
CA LEU A 294 1.79 -7.94 -9.34
C LEU A 294 2.47 -9.23 -8.87
N LEU A 295 1.84 -10.01 -7.97
CA LEU A 295 2.44 -11.27 -7.52
C LEU A 295 2.49 -12.32 -8.64
N PRO A 296 1.41 -12.53 -9.43
CA PRO A 296 1.51 -13.33 -10.65
C PRO A 296 2.58 -12.85 -11.63
N ALA A 297 2.75 -11.53 -11.80
CA ALA A 297 3.82 -10.98 -12.64
C ALA A 297 5.22 -11.29 -12.09
N VAL A 298 5.44 -11.19 -10.77
CA VAL A 298 6.70 -11.59 -10.13
C VAL A 298 7.00 -13.07 -10.40
N ILE A 299 6.00 -13.94 -10.22
CA ILE A 299 6.12 -15.39 -10.43
C ILE A 299 6.43 -15.71 -11.89
N GLY A 300 5.68 -15.12 -12.84
CA GLY A 300 5.86 -15.32 -14.27
C GLY A 300 7.22 -14.81 -14.77
N CYS A 301 7.60 -13.59 -14.40
CA CYS A 301 8.91 -13.03 -14.77
C CYS A 301 10.06 -13.83 -14.15
N SER A 302 9.90 -14.36 -12.93
CA SER A 302 10.89 -15.23 -12.31
C SER A 302 11.07 -16.54 -13.06
N TRP A 303 9.97 -17.12 -13.57
CA TRP A 303 10.03 -18.33 -14.38
C TRP A 303 10.72 -18.08 -15.73
N VAL A 304 10.40 -16.99 -16.41
CA VAL A 304 11.13 -16.59 -17.63
C VAL A 304 12.62 -16.41 -17.33
N ALA A 305 12.95 -15.70 -16.25
CA ALA A 305 14.33 -15.42 -15.88
C ALA A 305 15.16 -16.68 -15.61
N ILE A 306 14.63 -17.65 -14.85
CA ILE A 306 15.35 -18.91 -14.61
C ILE A 306 15.46 -19.73 -15.89
N PHE A 307 14.43 -19.72 -16.75
CA PHE A 307 14.43 -20.47 -17.98
C PHE A 307 15.49 -19.93 -18.96
N SER A 308 15.55 -18.61 -19.14
CA SER A 308 16.60 -17.95 -19.93
C SER A 308 18.00 -18.23 -19.39
N LEU A 309 18.16 -18.23 -18.05
CA LEU A 309 19.43 -18.55 -17.41
C LEU A 309 19.90 -19.98 -17.70
N GLU A 310 18.99 -20.96 -17.60
CA GLU A 310 19.33 -22.37 -17.85
C GLU A 310 19.61 -22.65 -19.34
N LEU A 311 18.95 -21.90 -20.24
CA LEU A 311 19.23 -21.94 -21.68
C LEU A 311 20.66 -21.43 -21.97
N LEU A 312 21.07 -20.33 -21.33
CA LEU A 312 22.41 -19.75 -21.50
C LEU A 312 23.52 -20.58 -20.86
N GLU A 313 23.22 -21.27 -19.75
CA GLU A 313 24.14 -22.23 -19.13
C GLU A 313 24.30 -23.53 -19.94
N GLY A 314 23.60 -23.68 -21.08
CA GLY A 314 23.73 -24.83 -21.98
C GLY A 314 23.24 -26.13 -21.35
N LYS A 315 22.22 -26.07 -20.48
CA LYS A 315 21.67 -27.25 -19.80
C LYS A 315 21.07 -28.26 -20.79
N ASN A 316 21.13 -29.53 -20.42
CA ASN A 316 20.56 -30.61 -21.23
C ASN A 316 19.03 -30.51 -21.32
N ARG A 317 18.44 -31.12 -22.36
CA ARG A 317 16.98 -31.14 -22.59
C ARG A 317 16.16 -31.63 -21.38
N ALA A 318 16.68 -32.62 -20.65
CA ALA A 318 16.02 -33.15 -19.44
C ALA A 318 15.91 -32.11 -18.32
N ASP A 319 16.96 -31.29 -18.13
CA ASP A 319 16.98 -30.23 -17.12
C ASP A 319 16.02 -29.09 -17.51
N LEU A 320 15.96 -28.75 -18.79
CA LEU A 320 14.99 -27.77 -19.31
C LEU A 320 13.54 -28.25 -19.10
N TRP A 321 13.25 -29.52 -19.36
CA TRP A 321 11.93 -30.09 -19.10
C TRP A 321 11.57 -30.08 -17.61
N LEU A 322 12.54 -30.35 -16.73
CA LEU A 322 12.34 -30.21 -15.29
C LEU A 322 11.97 -28.78 -14.90
N GLN A 323 12.57 -27.77 -15.53
CA GLN A 323 12.25 -26.37 -15.30
C GLN A 323 10.88 -25.97 -15.83
N VAL A 324 10.46 -26.51 -16.98
CA VAL A 324 9.07 -26.36 -17.47
C VAL A 324 8.10 -26.96 -16.45
N ARG A 325 8.37 -28.17 -15.96
CA ARG A 325 7.52 -28.82 -14.94
C ARG A 325 7.46 -28.01 -13.64
N ARG A 326 8.58 -27.46 -13.17
CA ARG A 326 8.60 -26.56 -12.01
C ARG A 326 7.78 -25.31 -12.28
N GLY A 327 7.90 -24.71 -13.46
CA GLY A 327 7.08 -23.60 -13.91
C GLY A 327 5.58 -23.87 -13.86
N LEU A 328 5.15 -25.05 -14.33
CA LEU A 328 3.73 -25.45 -14.29
C LEU A 328 3.18 -25.53 -12.85
N PHE A 329 4.00 -25.95 -11.88
CA PHE A 329 3.57 -25.93 -10.47
C PHE A 329 3.31 -24.52 -9.92
N LEU A 330 3.89 -23.48 -10.53
CA LEU A 330 3.63 -22.09 -10.15
C LEU A 330 2.21 -21.60 -10.51
N VAL A 331 1.40 -22.41 -11.21
CA VAL A 331 -0.04 -22.14 -11.37
C VAL A 331 -0.79 -22.23 -10.04
N ILE A 332 -0.31 -23.05 -9.09
CA ILE A 332 -0.94 -23.24 -7.77
C ILE A 332 -1.10 -21.91 -6.99
N PRO A 333 -0.02 -21.12 -6.75
CA PRO A 333 -0.16 -19.84 -6.06
C PRO A 333 -1.07 -18.84 -6.82
N VAL A 334 -1.05 -18.87 -8.15
CA VAL A 334 -1.85 -17.98 -9.01
C VAL A 334 -3.34 -18.35 -9.05
N ALA A 335 -3.70 -19.59 -8.67
CA ALA A 335 -5.07 -20.07 -8.70
C ALA A 335 -6.03 -19.23 -7.83
N TYR A 336 -5.55 -18.75 -6.68
CA TYR A 336 -6.37 -17.96 -5.78
C TYR A 336 -6.69 -16.54 -6.31
N PRO A 337 -5.71 -15.74 -6.78
CA PRO A 337 -5.99 -14.52 -7.53
C PRO A 337 -6.99 -14.73 -8.68
N ILE A 338 -6.83 -15.81 -9.47
CA ILE A 338 -7.75 -16.14 -10.57
C ILE A 338 -9.17 -16.40 -10.04
N ALA A 339 -9.31 -17.14 -8.95
CA ALA A 339 -10.61 -17.42 -8.34
C ALA A 339 -11.31 -16.12 -7.90
N ILE A 340 -10.58 -15.17 -7.30
CA ILE A 340 -11.14 -13.86 -6.92
C ILE A 340 -11.59 -13.06 -8.14
N LEU A 341 -10.80 -13.05 -9.21
CA LEU A 341 -11.18 -12.42 -10.48
C LEU A 341 -12.41 -13.09 -11.11
N ALA A 342 -12.53 -14.42 -11.00
CA ALA A 342 -13.70 -15.15 -11.45
C ALA A 342 -14.95 -14.81 -10.63
N LEU A 343 -14.84 -14.73 -9.30
CA LEU A 343 -15.94 -14.33 -8.41
C LEU A 343 -16.41 -12.90 -8.69
N LEU A 344 -15.48 -11.98 -8.98
CA LEU A 344 -15.80 -10.64 -9.45
C LEU A 344 -16.54 -10.72 -10.80
N LYS A 345 -16.05 -11.51 -11.76
CA LYS A 345 -16.69 -11.68 -13.07
C LYS A 345 -18.11 -12.24 -12.99
N MET A 346 -18.36 -13.12 -12.01
CA MET A 346 -19.67 -13.73 -11.75
C MET A 346 -20.63 -12.85 -10.94
N ASP A 347 -20.24 -11.61 -10.59
CA ASP A 347 -21.04 -10.66 -9.80
C ASP A 347 -21.43 -11.16 -8.39
N ILE A 348 -20.73 -12.20 -7.88
CA ILE A 348 -20.83 -12.65 -6.48
C ILE A 348 -20.20 -11.59 -5.57
N ILE A 349 -19.07 -11.04 -6.01
CA ILE A 349 -18.54 -9.79 -5.50
C ILE A 349 -19.01 -8.72 -6.51
N PRO A 350 -19.75 -7.67 -6.11
CA PRO A 350 -20.31 -6.65 -7.02
C PRO A 350 -19.26 -6.08 -7.99
N LYS A 351 -19.63 -5.50 -9.15
CA LYS A 351 -18.68 -4.78 -10.05
C LYS A 351 -18.81 -3.26 -9.87
N PRO A 352 -17.77 -2.44 -10.16
CA PRO A 352 -17.97 -1.00 -10.28
C PRO A 352 -18.61 -0.74 -11.64
N VAL A 353 -19.71 0.01 -11.68
CA VAL A 353 -20.48 0.26 -12.92
C VAL A 353 -19.87 1.41 -13.73
N ASP A 354 -19.24 2.40 -13.09
CA ASP A 354 -18.72 3.61 -13.73
C ASP A 354 -17.19 3.77 -13.63
N ILE A 355 -16.44 3.08 -14.47
CA ILE A 355 -14.97 3.23 -14.51
C ILE A 355 -14.49 4.58 -15.08
N ASN A 356 -15.37 5.44 -15.59
CA ASN A 356 -14.99 6.63 -16.35
C ASN A 356 -14.39 7.74 -15.46
N ILE A 357 -14.69 7.74 -14.16
CA ILE A 357 -14.12 8.72 -13.22
C ILE A 357 -12.67 8.40 -12.82
N VAL A 358 -12.19 7.16 -13.05
CA VAL A 358 -10.85 6.71 -12.64
C VAL A 358 -9.75 7.21 -13.59
N GLY A 359 -10.12 8.05 -14.56
CA GLY A 359 -9.23 8.67 -15.52
C GLY A 359 -9.41 8.08 -16.93
N PRO A 360 -8.64 8.59 -17.90
CA PRO A 360 -8.73 8.10 -19.27
C PRO A 360 -8.36 6.62 -19.33
N ARG A 361 -8.89 5.90 -20.33
CA ARG A 361 -8.51 4.49 -20.58
C ARG A 361 -7.03 4.31 -20.91
N TYR A 362 -6.37 5.40 -21.29
CA TYR A 362 -4.95 5.44 -21.59
C TYR A 362 -4.36 6.79 -21.17
N ILE A 363 -3.18 6.75 -20.56
CA ILE A 363 -2.32 7.92 -20.35
C ILE A 363 -1.02 7.70 -21.13
N PRO A 364 -0.34 8.76 -21.60
CA PRO A 364 0.98 8.64 -22.21
C PRO A 364 1.90 7.77 -21.34
N TRP A 365 2.51 6.74 -21.95
CA TRP A 365 3.33 5.77 -21.22
C TRP A 365 4.38 6.43 -20.32
N ARG A 366 5.06 7.46 -20.84
CA ARG A 366 6.07 8.20 -20.10
C ARG A 366 5.51 8.85 -18.83
N GLU A 367 4.37 9.51 -18.94
CA GLU A 367 3.68 10.13 -17.80
C GLU A 367 3.35 9.06 -16.74
N ALA A 368 2.88 7.89 -17.19
CA ALA A 368 2.56 6.76 -16.32
C ALA A 368 3.76 6.25 -15.50
N VAL A 369 4.96 6.24 -16.08
CA VAL A 369 6.19 5.77 -15.42
C VAL A 369 6.80 6.87 -14.55
N ASP A 370 6.76 8.12 -15.02
CA ASP A 370 7.26 9.31 -14.29
C ASP A 370 6.56 9.47 -12.92
N TYR A 371 5.29 9.02 -12.78
CA TYR A 371 4.57 8.99 -11.50
C TYR A 371 5.32 8.26 -10.37
N ALA A 372 5.98 7.14 -10.69
CA ALA A 372 6.64 6.28 -9.69
C ALA A 372 8.16 6.42 -9.69
N VAL A 373 8.77 6.72 -10.84
CA VAL A 373 10.24 6.84 -10.96
C VAL A 373 10.72 8.23 -10.58
N GLY A 374 10.00 9.28 -10.98
CA GLY A 374 10.44 10.66 -10.82
C GLY A 374 11.12 11.21 -12.07
N GLY A 375 12.22 11.93 -11.89
CA GLY A 375 12.91 12.66 -12.96
C GLY A 375 14.03 11.90 -13.65
N ARG A 376 14.74 12.60 -14.55
CA ARG A 376 15.86 12.06 -15.34
C ARG A 376 17.01 11.51 -14.47
N ALA A 377 17.25 12.11 -13.30
CA ALA A 377 18.31 11.67 -12.40
C ALA A 377 17.96 10.32 -11.76
N GLU A 378 16.70 10.12 -11.40
CA GLU A 378 16.17 8.87 -10.86
C GLU A 378 16.15 7.77 -11.91
N TYR A 379 15.77 8.08 -13.16
CA TYR A 379 15.94 7.13 -14.28
C TYR A 379 17.37 6.66 -14.41
N LEU A 380 18.35 7.58 -14.36
CA LEU A 380 19.76 7.22 -14.45
C LEU A 380 20.18 6.34 -13.27
N ARG A 381 19.84 6.72 -12.03
CA ARG A 381 20.08 5.93 -10.82
C ARG A 381 19.50 4.52 -10.96
N ASP A 382 18.27 4.41 -11.40
CA ASP A 382 17.55 3.13 -11.47
C ASP A 382 18.14 2.23 -12.55
N VAL A 383 18.45 2.77 -13.74
CA VAL A 383 19.15 2.01 -14.80
C VAL A 383 20.53 1.55 -14.33
N VAL A 384 21.29 2.43 -13.67
CA VAL A 384 22.61 2.07 -13.11
C VAL A 384 22.46 0.95 -12.08
N LEU A 385 21.48 1.03 -11.17
CA LEU A 385 21.20 -0.04 -10.20
C LEU A 385 20.84 -1.36 -10.88
N MET A 386 19.94 -1.31 -11.86
CA MET A 386 19.43 -2.48 -12.58
C MET A 386 20.50 -3.23 -13.38
N ILE A 387 21.56 -2.54 -13.81
CA ILE A 387 22.66 -3.15 -14.57
C ILE A 387 23.83 -3.48 -13.66
N ALA A 388 24.32 -2.51 -12.89
CA ALA A 388 25.55 -2.64 -12.11
C ALA A 388 25.39 -3.62 -10.94
N VAL A 389 24.25 -3.63 -10.26
CA VAL A 389 24.06 -4.53 -9.11
C VAL A 389 24.03 -6.00 -9.54
N PRO A 390 23.18 -6.43 -10.49
CA PRO A 390 23.13 -7.83 -10.87
C PRO A 390 24.41 -8.31 -11.59
N LEU A 391 24.94 -7.51 -12.53
CA LEU A 391 26.04 -7.94 -13.40
C LEU A 391 27.43 -7.71 -12.82
N LEU A 392 27.64 -6.63 -12.05
CA LEU A 392 28.99 -6.22 -11.62
C LEU A 392 29.24 -6.40 -10.12
N ILE A 393 28.19 -6.42 -9.29
CA ILE A 393 28.32 -6.52 -7.83
C ILE A 393 27.99 -7.94 -7.31
N VAL A 394 26.77 -8.43 -7.56
CA VAL A 394 26.33 -9.76 -7.08
C VAL A 394 27.08 -10.86 -7.83
N ARG A 395 27.06 -10.80 -9.18
CA ARG A 395 27.70 -11.74 -10.12
C ARG A 395 27.21 -13.19 -9.98
N GLY A 396 27.56 -13.99 -10.99
CA GLY A 396 27.21 -15.41 -11.05
C GLY A 396 25.71 -15.65 -11.20
N ARG A 397 25.27 -16.88 -10.89
CA ARG A 397 23.90 -17.34 -11.16
C ARG A 397 22.80 -16.46 -10.55
N SER A 398 22.99 -15.99 -9.32
CA SER A 398 22.03 -15.09 -8.66
C SER A 398 21.98 -13.70 -9.30
N GLY A 399 23.13 -13.17 -9.72
CA GLY A 399 23.19 -11.91 -10.47
C GLY A 399 22.53 -12.01 -11.83
N PHE A 400 22.83 -13.06 -12.61
CA PHE A 400 22.20 -13.27 -13.92
C PHE A 400 20.69 -13.50 -13.81
N PHE A 401 20.23 -14.26 -12.81
CA PHE A 401 18.79 -14.40 -12.56
C PHE A 401 18.11 -13.04 -12.35
N LEU A 402 18.67 -12.18 -11.50
CA LEU A 402 18.12 -10.84 -11.24
C LEU A 402 18.13 -9.97 -12.51
N PHE A 403 19.19 -10.05 -13.30
CA PHE A 403 19.26 -9.34 -14.58
C PHE A 403 18.16 -9.81 -15.55
N PHE A 404 18.01 -11.11 -15.77
CA PHE A 404 16.95 -11.63 -16.66
C PHE A 404 15.55 -11.37 -16.12
N TYR A 405 15.36 -11.38 -14.80
CA TYR A 405 14.11 -10.97 -14.18
C TYR A 405 13.77 -9.52 -14.52
N LEU A 406 14.72 -8.61 -14.38
CA LEU A 406 14.55 -7.20 -14.73
C LEU A 406 14.27 -7.01 -16.23
N CYS A 407 14.95 -7.77 -17.10
CA CYS A 407 14.66 -7.78 -18.53
C CYS A 407 13.25 -8.28 -18.83
N ALA A 408 12.79 -9.34 -18.15
CA ALA A 408 11.43 -9.86 -18.31
C ALA A 408 10.38 -8.85 -17.84
N VAL A 409 10.59 -8.18 -16.70
CA VAL A 409 9.71 -7.10 -16.21
C VAL A 409 9.65 -5.96 -17.23
N TRP A 410 10.79 -5.54 -17.78
CA TRP A 410 10.81 -4.53 -18.84
C TRP A 410 10.06 -4.97 -20.09
N LEU A 411 10.31 -6.20 -20.56
CA LEU A 411 9.74 -6.72 -21.80
C LEU A 411 8.23 -6.93 -21.72
N PHE A 412 7.74 -7.45 -20.59
CA PHE A 412 6.34 -7.89 -20.45
C PHE A 412 5.45 -6.90 -19.67
N CYS A 413 6.00 -6.09 -18.77
CA CYS A 413 5.21 -5.22 -17.89
C CYS A 413 5.39 -3.73 -18.20
N LEU A 414 6.63 -3.26 -18.36
CA LEU A 414 6.93 -1.83 -18.53
C LEU A 414 7.11 -1.40 -20.00
N ASN A 415 7.01 -2.32 -20.95
CA ASN A 415 7.19 -2.05 -22.37
C ASN A 415 6.07 -1.13 -22.90
N PRO A 416 6.40 0.01 -23.56
CA PRO A 416 5.39 0.90 -24.15
C PRO A 416 4.46 0.19 -25.15
N LEU A 417 4.94 -0.85 -25.85
CA LEU A 417 4.13 -1.63 -26.80
C LEU A 417 3.02 -2.43 -26.11
N LEU A 418 3.26 -2.87 -24.86
CA LEU A 418 2.28 -3.61 -24.07
C LEU A 418 1.51 -2.70 -23.10
N ALA A 419 1.90 -1.42 -22.98
CA ALA A 419 1.30 -0.49 -22.03
C ALA A 419 -0.20 -0.33 -22.27
N HIS A 420 -0.64 -0.24 -23.53
CA HIS A 420 -2.06 -0.14 -23.85
C HIS A 420 -2.86 -1.37 -23.38
N MET A 421 -2.31 -2.57 -23.57
CA MET A 421 -2.92 -3.82 -23.08
C MET A 421 -3.05 -3.82 -21.56
N TRP A 422 -1.99 -3.44 -20.84
CA TRP A 422 -2.03 -3.33 -19.39
C TRP A 422 -3.05 -2.28 -18.93
N MET A 423 -2.95 -1.04 -19.40
CA MET A 423 -3.83 0.06 -18.99
C MET A 423 -5.32 -0.26 -19.23
N THR A 424 -5.64 -1.02 -20.28
CA THR A 424 -7.01 -1.47 -20.56
C THR A 424 -7.49 -2.53 -19.57
N ASN A 425 -6.61 -3.43 -19.11
CA ASN A 425 -6.98 -4.55 -18.23
C ASN A 425 -6.88 -4.23 -16.72
N ILE A 426 -6.03 -3.30 -16.29
CA ILE A 426 -5.84 -2.95 -14.87
C ILE A 426 -6.27 -1.51 -14.50
N LEU A 427 -6.63 -0.67 -15.48
CA LEU A 427 -6.82 0.79 -15.43
C LEU A 427 -5.53 1.59 -15.64
N ALA A 428 -5.62 2.64 -16.46
CA ALA A 428 -4.47 3.50 -16.79
C ALA A 428 -3.85 4.16 -15.55
N ALA A 429 -4.69 4.67 -14.64
CA ALA A 429 -4.26 5.27 -13.38
C ALA A 429 -3.59 4.29 -12.41
N ALA A 430 -3.60 2.99 -12.68
CA ALA A 430 -2.92 1.97 -11.88
C ALA A 430 -1.62 1.45 -12.52
N TYR A 431 -1.32 1.82 -13.77
CA TYR A 431 -0.18 1.28 -14.53
C TYR A 431 1.18 1.53 -13.86
N PHE A 432 1.35 2.70 -13.22
CA PHE A 432 2.58 3.06 -12.49
C PHE A 432 2.99 2.00 -11.45
N ARG A 433 2.04 1.21 -10.93
CA ARG A 433 2.30 0.18 -9.91
C ARG A 433 3.19 -0.95 -10.44
N LEU A 434 3.26 -1.14 -11.76
CA LEU A 434 4.17 -2.11 -12.38
C LEU A 434 5.65 -1.74 -12.17
N VAL A 435 5.98 -0.46 -11.93
CA VAL A 435 7.35 -0.02 -11.63
C VAL A 435 7.92 -0.68 -10.37
N TYR A 436 7.04 -1.03 -9.42
CA TYR A 436 7.46 -1.73 -8.19
C TYR A 436 8.00 -3.13 -8.44
N LEU A 437 7.73 -3.73 -9.59
CA LEU A 437 8.33 -5.00 -10.01
C LEU A 437 9.85 -4.90 -10.21
N LEU A 438 10.42 -3.70 -10.37
CA LEU A 438 11.87 -3.50 -10.49
C LEU A 438 12.63 -3.80 -9.19
N GLN A 439 11.95 -3.87 -8.04
CA GLN A 439 12.56 -4.19 -6.74
C GLN A 439 13.76 -3.29 -6.38
N LEU A 440 13.71 -2.00 -6.69
CA LEU A 440 14.84 -1.06 -6.48
C LEU A 440 15.38 -1.06 -5.02
N PRO A 441 14.55 -1.10 -3.96
CA PRO A 441 15.06 -1.18 -2.58
C PRO A 441 15.86 -2.47 -2.31
N LEU A 442 15.45 -3.60 -2.93
CA LEU A 442 16.18 -4.86 -2.86
C LEU A 442 17.50 -4.77 -3.63
N LEU A 443 17.53 -4.15 -4.81
CA LEU A 443 18.79 -3.92 -5.54
C LEU A 443 19.76 -3.08 -4.71
N CYS A 444 19.26 -2.04 -4.03
CA CYS A 444 20.07 -1.25 -3.09
C CYS A 444 20.61 -2.11 -1.94
N THR A 445 19.79 -3.02 -1.42
CA THR A 445 20.21 -3.98 -0.39
C THR A 445 21.38 -4.85 -0.87
N LEU A 446 21.38 -5.23 -2.14
CA LEU A 446 22.40 -6.12 -2.71
C LEU A 446 23.73 -5.40 -3.02
N ILE A 447 23.78 -4.05 -3.01
CA ILE A 447 25.03 -3.28 -3.17
C ILE A 447 26.08 -3.71 -2.15
N ALA A 448 25.66 -4.06 -0.93
CA ALA A 448 26.54 -4.49 0.15
C ALA A 448 27.35 -5.76 -0.19
N ALA A 449 26.97 -6.53 -1.21
CA ALA A 449 27.80 -7.62 -1.73
C ALA A 449 29.18 -7.11 -2.20
N ALA A 450 29.26 -5.86 -2.70
CA ALA A 450 30.50 -5.27 -3.18
C ALA A 450 31.60 -5.25 -2.10
N GLY A 451 31.26 -4.99 -0.83
CA GLY A 451 32.23 -5.02 0.27
C GLY A 451 32.91 -6.38 0.42
N SER A 452 32.16 -7.47 0.25
CA SER A 452 32.73 -8.82 0.26
C SER A 452 33.63 -9.11 -0.95
N GLN A 453 33.31 -8.53 -2.11
CA GLN A 453 34.14 -8.65 -3.32
C GLN A 453 35.46 -7.89 -3.18
N LEU A 454 35.44 -6.71 -2.56
CA LEU A 454 36.60 -5.85 -2.38
C LEU A 454 37.57 -6.37 -1.30
N ALA A 455 37.06 -7.10 -0.31
CA ALA A 455 37.86 -7.62 0.80
C ALA A 455 38.65 -8.91 0.47
N GLN A 456 38.30 -9.63 -0.60
CA GLN A 456 38.99 -10.87 -0.97
C GLN A 456 40.35 -10.58 -1.64
N LYS A 457 41.45 -10.82 -0.91
CA LYS A 457 42.83 -10.56 -1.34
C LYS A 457 43.34 -11.44 -2.52
N GLY A 458 42.56 -12.40 -3.01
CA GLY A 458 43.00 -13.39 -4.02
C GLY A 458 42.30 -13.31 -5.39
N ARG A 459 41.60 -12.21 -5.70
CA ARG A 459 40.89 -12.06 -6.98
C ARG A 459 41.73 -11.38 -8.06
N VAL A 460 41.43 -11.73 -9.32
CA VAL A 460 41.98 -11.09 -10.51
C VAL A 460 41.72 -9.58 -10.46
N MET A 461 42.76 -8.77 -10.65
CA MET A 461 42.76 -7.30 -10.51
C MET A 461 41.59 -6.63 -11.24
N ASN A 462 41.30 -7.05 -12.48
CA ASN A 462 40.20 -6.56 -13.32
C ASN A 462 38.83 -6.69 -12.64
N SER A 463 38.62 -7.75 -11.86
CA SER A 463 37.34 -8.03 -11.23
C SER A 463 37.03 -7.05 -10.08
N ARG A 464 38.08 -6.55 -9.41
CA ARG A 464 38.01 -5.57 -8.32
C ARG A 464 37.78 -4.16 -8.88
N GLU A 465 38.49 -3.80 -9.93
CA GLU A 465 38.34 -2.52 -10.64
C GLU A 465 36.91 -2.35 -11.17
N GLN A 466 36.33 -3.38 -11.79
CA GLN A 466 34.94 -3.37 -12.24
C GLN A 466 33.94 -3.12 -11.08
N THR A 467 34.19 -3.69 -9.90
CA THR A 467 33.33 -3.46 -8.73
C THR A 467 33.50 -2.04 -8.17
N VAL A 468 34.72 -1.50 -8.18
CA VAL A 468 34.98 -0.09 -7.78
C VAL A 468 34.31 0.88 -8.74
N LEU A 469 34.41 0.63 -10.05
CA LEU A 469 33.77 1.44 -11.08
C LEU A 469 32.24 1.41 -10.93
N ALA A 470 31.67 0.21 -10.74
CA ALA A 470 30.24 0.03 -10.50
C ALA A 470 29.76 0.80 -9.26
N LEU A 471 30.48 0.69 -8.14
CA LEU A 471 30.16 1.44 -6.93
C LEU A 471 30.26 2.94 -7.13
N SER A 472 31.29 3.41 -7.84
CA SER A 472 31.49 4.82 -8.13
C SER A 472 30.34 5.37 -8.99
N ALA A 473 29.93 4.64 -10.02
CA ALA A 473 28.77 5.00 -10.85
C ALA A 473 27.48 5.05 -10.03
N ILE A 474 27.26 4.09 -9.13
CA ILE A 474 26.12 4.09 -8.21
C ILE A 474 26.17 5.33 -7.31
N VAL A 475 27.29 5.59 -6.63
CA VAL A 475 27.43 6.74 -5.72
C VAL A 475 27.17 8.05 -6.46
N VAL A 476 27.77 8.25 -7.64
CA VAL A 476 27.55 9.45 -8.47
C VAL A 476 26.07 9.58 -8.86
N ALA A 477 25.42 8.50 -9.27
CA ALA A 477 24.01 8.53 -9.62
C ALA A 477 23.11 8.88 -8.41
N PHE A 478 23.42 8.36 -7.22
CA PHE A 478 22.71 8.69 -5.98
C PHE A 478 22.90 10.14 -5.56
N VAL A 479 24.12 10.67 -5.67
CA VAL A 479 24.41 12.09 -5.40
C VAL A 479 23.63 12.98 -6.38
N GLY A 480 23.59 12.61 -7.66
CA GLY A 480 22.83 13.35 -8.68
C GLY A 480 21.30 13.29 -8.50
N SER A 481 20.78 12.24 -7.86
CA SER A 481 19.34 12.08 -7.58
C SER A 481 18.94 12.48 -6.15
N TYR A 482 19.84 13.06 -5.36
CA TYR A 482 19.56 13.35 -3.95
C TYR A 482 18.70 14.62 -3.81
N HIS A 483 17.54 14.47 -3.19
CA HIS A 483 16.60 15.57 -2.93
C HIS A 483 16.33 15.82 -1.44
N GLY A 484 17.13 15.23 -0.55
CA GLY A 484 16.89 15.28 0.90
C GLY A 484 16.39 13.96 1.47
N LEU A 485 15.85 14.01 2.70
CA LEU A 485 15.23 12.85 3.36
C LEU A 485 13.71 12.96 3.30
N SER A 486 13.04 11.84 3.03
CA SER A 486 11.59 11.75 2.99
C SER A 486 10.96 11.99 4.38
N VAL A 487 11.67 11.79 5.47
CA VAL A 487 11.12 11.99 6.83
C VAL A 487 11.09 13.46 7.28
N LEU A 488 11.72 14.37 6.54
CA LEU A 488 11.75 15.79 6.90
C LEU A 488 10.44 16.49 6.50
N PRO A 489 9.97 17.49 7.28
CA PRO A 489 8.81 18.30 6.95
C PRO A 489 8.99 18.93 5.57
N ARG A 490 8.01 18.74 4.69
CA ARG A 490 8.03 19.31 3.34
C ARG A 490 7.08 20.49 3.18
N ASP A 491 6.08 20.63 4.05
CA ASP A 491 5.12 21.72 3.99
C ASP A 491 4.74 22.22 5.39
N LEU A 492 5.37 23.32 5.79
CA LEU A 492 5.08 24.03 7.05
C LEU A 492 3.68 24.64 7.07
N ARG A 493 3.04 24.89 5.91
CA ARG A 493 1.71 25.52 5.85
C ARG A 493 0.58 24.55 6.19
N LEU A 494 0.82 23.25 6.01
CA LEU A 494 -0.13 22.18 6.31
C LEU A 494 0.22 21.44 7.61
N ASP A 495 1.23 21.92 8.35
CA ASP A 495 1.83 21.23 9.50
C ASP A 495 2.18 19.76 9.20
N ILE A 496 2.62 19.48 7.97
CA ILE A 496 3.05 18.15 7.53
C ILE A 496 4.54 17.99 7.84
N GLY A 497 4.84 17.17 8.83
CA GLY A 497 6.20 16.78 9.15
C GLY A 497 6.28 15.94 10.40
N TRP A 498 6.05 16.55 11.55
CA TRP A 498 6.18 15.91 12.84
C TRP A 498 4.82 15.74 13.54
N LYS A 499 4.69 14.66 14.32
CA LYS A 499 3.57 14.40 15.23
C LYS A 499 4.08 13.80 16.53
N SER A 500 3.25 13.82 17.55
CA SER A 500 3.50 13.05 18.75
C SER A 500 3.15 11.55 18.52
N PRO A 501 3.77 10.62 19.27
CA PRO A 501 3.48 9.20 19.14
C PRO A 501 2.00 8.85 19.37
N GLY A 502 1.30 9.61 20.24
CA GLY A 502 -0.11 9.40 20.56
C GLY A 502 -1.11 9.93 19.52
N GLU A 503 -0.64 10.61 18.47
CA GLU A 503 -1.51 11.16 17.43
C GLU A 503 -1.66 10.21 16.23
N VAL A 504 -2.87 10.17 15.69
CA VAL A 504 -3.22 9.51 14.41
C VAL A 504 -2.63 10.25 13.21
N GLN A 505 -2.60 9.60 12.04
CA GLN A 505 -2.07 10.14 10.78
C GLN A 505 -3.09 11.04 10.07
N LEU A 506 -3.73 11.96 10.80
CA LEU A 506 -4.73 12.91 10.29
C LEU A 506 -4.19 14.35 10.30
N LEU A 507 -4.85 15.23 9.53
CA LEU A 507 -4.51 16.65 9.53
C LEU A 507 -4.82 17.28 10.89
N PRO A 508 -3.91 18.09 11.48
CA PRO A 508 -4.17 18.72 12.77
C PRO A 508 -5.38 19.66 12.73
N ALA A 509 -5.62 20.35 11.61
CA ALA A 509 -6.82 21.17 11.42
C ALA A 509 -8.12 20.36 11.58
N ASN A 510 -8.19 19.17 10.97
CA ASN A 510 -9.36 18.29 11.07
C ASN A 510 -9.52 17.70 12.47
N LEU A 511 -8.42 17.36 13.14
CA LEU A 511 -8.44 16.90 14.53
C LEU A 511 -8.94 17.99 15.48
N ASN A 512 -8.49 19.23 15.30
CA ASN A 512 -8.96 20.37 16.09
C ASN A 512 -10.44 20.63 15.86
N PHE A 513 -10.89 20.60 14.60
CA PHE A 513 -12.31 20.70 14.28
C PHE A 513 -13.13 19.57 14.89
N ALA A 514 -12.68 18.31 14.77
CA ALA A 514 -13.35 17.14 15.33
C ALA A 514 -13.53 17.23 16.85
N LYS A 515 -12.54 17.74 17.59
CA LYS A 515 -12.63 17.91 19.06
C LYS A 515 -13.76 18.85 19.47
N VAL A 516 -13.99 19.93 18.71
CA VAL A 516 -14.99 20.95 19.05
C VAL A 516 -16.37 20.62 18.45
N ALA A 517 -16.39 20.15 17.21
CA ALA A 517 -17.61 19.85 16.46
C ALA A 517 -18.20 18.46 16.76
N GLY A 518 -17.40 17.51 17.23
CA GLY A 518 -17.75 16.10 17.44
C GLY A 518 -19.09 15.85 18.13
N PRO A 519 -19.36 16.47 19.31
CA PRO A 519 -20.62 16.29 20.04
C PRO A 519 -21.89 16.68 19.27
N TYR A 520 -21.75 17.48 18.20
CA TYR A 520 -22.86 17.93 17.37
C TYR A 520 -23.02 17.09 16.09
N ILE A 521 -21.91 16.49 15.60
CA ILE A 521 -21.87 15.87 14.27
C ILE A 521 -21.79 14.34 14.27
N ALA A 522 -21.58 13.69 15.42
CA ALA A 522 -21.36 12.25 15.51
C ALA A 522 -22.44 11.39 14.81
N HIS A 523 -23.68 11.87 14.77
CA HIS A 523 -24.81 11.22 14.08
C HIS A 523 -25.45 12.12 12.99
N ALA A 524 -24.72 13.11 12.50
CA ALA A 524 -25.22 14.08 11.54
C ALA A 524 -25.02 13.65 10.09
N LYS A 525 -25.79 14.28 9.19
CA LYS A 525 -25.58 14.28 7.75
C LYS A 525 -24.84 15.57 7.40
N LEU A 526 -23.52 15.49 7.40
CA LEU A 526 -22.64 16.65 7.31
C LEU A 526 -22.31 16.99 5.85
N LEU A 527 -22.67 18.20 5.44
CA LEU A 527 -22.16 18.81 4.21
C LEU A 527 -20.89 19.59 4.54
N VAL A 528 -19.77 19.22 3.93
CA VAL A 528 -18.43 19.68 4.30
C VAL A 528 -17.51 19.72 3.08
N PRO A 529 -16.41 20.50 3.09
CA PRO A 529 -15.37 20.37 2.09
C PRO A 529 -14.87 18.93 1.91
N THR A 530 -14.87 18.44 0.67
CA THR A 530 -14.59 17.04 0.30
C THR A 530 -13.17 16.65 0.70
N TRP A 531 -12.22 17.54 0.40
CA TRP A 531 -10.78 17.27 0.39
C TRP A 531 -10.08 17.50 1.72
N THR A 532 -10.80 17.69 2.81
CA THR A 532 -10.20 17.77 4.15
C THR A 532 -11.08 17.00 5.10
N ALA A 533 -12.10 17.66 5.61
CA ALA A 533 -12.96 17.13 6.64
C ALA A 533 -13.91 16.03 6.10
N GLY A 534 -14.31 16.08 4.82
CA GLY A 534 -15.13 15.03 4.19
C GLY A 534 -14.46 13.66 4.07
N CYS A 535 -13.13 13.60 4.15
CA CYS A 535 -12.38 12.34 4.17
C CYS A 535 -12.02 11.91 5.59
N GLU A 536 -11.60 12.83 6.47
CA GLU A 536 -11.02 12.42 7.76
C GLU A 536 -12.05 12.32 8.90
N LEU A 537 -13.07 13.18 8.93
CA LEU A 537 -14.07 13.16 10.01
C LEU A 537 -14.87 11.86 10.12
N PRO A 538 -15.27 11.19 9.01
CA PRO A 538 -15.96 9.91 9.11
C PRO A 538 -15.14 8.82 9.79
N LEU A 539 -13.80 8.90 9.70
CA LEU A 539 -12.92 7.95 10.39
C LEU A 539 -12.94 8.15 11.92
N LEU A 540 -13.20 9.37 12.37
CA LEU A 540 -13.32 9.70 13.79
C LEU A 540 -14.75 9.48 14.32
N PHE A 541 -15.76 9.64 13.45
CA PHE A 541 -17.18 9.48 13.77
C PHE A 541 -17.86 8.53 12.76
N PRO A 542 -17.75 7.20 12.93
CA PRO A 542 -18.21 6.22 11.92
C PRO A 542 -19.72 6.18 11.68
N GLU A 543 -20.51 6.75 12.61
CA GLU A 543 -21.96 6.87 12.49
C GLU A 543 -22.38 8.12 11.69
N MET A 544 -21.50 9.13 11.59
CA MET A 544 -21.73 10.32 10.79
C MET A 544 -21.79 9.95 9.30
N LYS A 545 -22.67 10.64 8.56
CA LYS A 545 -22.76 10.48 7.10
C LYS A 545 -22.30 11.74 6.39
N VAL A 546 -21.43 11.58 5.40
CA VAL A 546 -21.01 12.67 4.53
C VAL A 546 -22.02 12.82 3.41
N VAL A 547 -22.49 14.05 3.21
CA VAL A 547 -23.47 14.36 2.16
C VAL A 547 -22.82 14.22 0.78
N ALA A 548 -21.65 14.82 0.60
CA ALA A 548 -20.89 14.79 -0.65
C ALA A 548 -19.46 14.26 -0.38
N PRO A 549 -19.25 12.93 -0.34
CA PRO A 549 -17.91 12.36 -0.21
C PRO A 549 -17.08 12.59 -1.49
N ARG A 550 -15.79 12.26 -1.42
CA ARG A 550 -14.94 12.26 -2.62
C ARG A 550 -15.53 11.30 -3.67
N PHE A 551 -15.54 11.70 -4.95
CA PHE A 551 -16.17 10.90 -6.03
C PHE A 551 -17.68 10.66 -5.83
N VAL A 552 -18.41 11.59 -5.20
CA VAL A 552 -19.87 11.49 -4.96
C VAL A 552 -20.68 11.11 -6.21
N THR A 553 -20.40 11.72 -7.36
CA THR A 553 -21.10 11.41 -8.61
C THR A 553 -20.92 9.95 -9.02
N HIS A 554 -19.72 9.41 -8.88
CA HIS A 554 -19.41 8.03 -9.21
C HIS A 554 -20.09 7.02 -8.28
N TYR A 555 -20.02 7.26 -6.96
CA TYR A 555 -20.70 6.40 -5.99
C TYR A 555 -22.19 6.28 -6.29
N PHE A 556 -22.80 7.39 -6.71
CA PHE A 556 -24.24 7.49 -6.93
C PHE A 556 -24.61 7.00 -8.34
N ALA A 557 -23.76 7.21 -9.34
CA ALA A 557 -23.90 6.62 -10.67
C ALA A 557 -23.85 5.08 -10.60
N ASN A 558 -22.95 4.51 -9.80
CA ASN A 558 -22.93 3.06 -9.57
C ASN A 558 -24.20 2.53 -8.89
N ALA A 559 -24.92 3.38 -8.18
CA ALA A 559 -26.20 3.05 -7.55
C ALA A 559 -27.41 3.32 -8.48
N GLY A 560 -27.17 3.75 -9.72
CA GLY A 560 -28.24 4.11 -10.66
C GLY A 560 -28.88 5.47 -10.40
N ASN A 561 -28.25 6.35 -9.59
CA ASN A 561 -28.78 7.65 -9.20
C ASN A 561 -27.78 8.79 -9.45
N THR A 562 -27.29 8.92 -10.68
CA THR A 562 -26.30 9.93 -11.07
C THR A 562 -26.75 11.36 -10.78
N GLU A 563 -28.05 11.67 -10.96
CA GLU A 563 -28.60 13.01 -10.74
C GLU A 563 -28.45 13.48 -9.29
N GLU A 564 -28.72 12.60 -8.32
CA GLU A 564 -28.51 12.90 -6.91
C GLU A 564 -27.02 13.14 -6.60
N GLY A 565 -26.12 12.36 -7.23
CA GLY A 565 -24.68 12.58 -7.09
C GLY A 565 -24.25 13.95 -7.59
N ILE A 566 -24.78 14.38 -8.74
CA ILE A 566 -24.53 15.71 -9.33
C ILE A 566 -25.09 16.81 -8.42
N LEU A 567 -26.31 16.65 -7.91
CA LEU A 567 -26.94 17.60 -7.00
C LEU A 567 -26.08 17.85 -5.76
N ARG A 568 -25.61 16.77 -5.10
CA ARG A 568 -24.78 16.87 -3.90
C ARG A 568 -23.39 17.44 -4.18
N GLN A 569 -22.81 17.15 -5.35
CA GLN A 569 -21.55 17.76 -5.79
C GLN A 569 -21.70 19.27 -5.98
N GLN A 570 -22.79 19.72 -6.61
CA GLN A 570 -23.06 21.14 -6.83
C GLN A 570 -23.35 21.87 -5.51
N ALA A 571 -24.12 21.28 -4.61
CA ALA A 571 -24.34 21.82 -3.28
C ALA A 571 -23.04 21.96 -2.47
N GLN A 572 -22.11 21.00 -2.61
CA GLN A 572 -20.79 21.09 -2.01
C GLN A 572 -19.94 22.21 -2.64
N ALA A 573 -19.99 22.37 -3.96
CA ALA A 573 -19.27 23.45 -4.65
C ALA A 573 -19.69 24.82 -4.11
N PHE A 574 -20.99 25.04 -3.84
CA PHE A 574 -21.48 26.26 -3.19
C PHE A 574 -20.80 26.53 -1.84
N VAL A 575 -20.48 25.50 -1.06
CA VAL A 575 -19.87 25.63 0.28
C VAL A 575 -18.34 25.80 0.21
N GLN A 576 -17.71 25.40 -0.90
CA GLN A 576 -16.25 25.44 -1.10
C GLN A 576 -15.75 26.62 -1.94
N GLU A 577 -16.56 27.09 -2.88
CA GLU A 577 -16.13 28.12 -3.83
C GLU A 577 -15.95 29.47 -3.13
N ASN A 578 -14.74 30.02 -3.22
CA ASN A 578 -14.51 31.45 -3.05
C ASN A 578 -15.32 32.21 -4.11
N PRO A 579 -15.87 33.39 -3.80
CA PRO A 579 -16.88 34.05 -4.61
C PRO A 579 -16.45 34.09 -6.08
N PRO A 580 -17.24 33.50 -7.00
CA PRO A 580 -16.85 33.44 -8.40
C PRO A 580 -16.85 34.84 -9.00
N GLN A 581 -15.97 35.06 -9.98
CA GLN A 581 -16.05 36.22 -10.88
C GLN A 581 -17.37 36.27 -11.68
N ASN A 582 -18.27 35.29 -11.51
CA ASN A 582 -19.51 35.10 -12.25
C ASN A 582 -20.70 34.81 -11.31
N ALA A 583 -21.47 35.85 -10.98
CA ALA A 583 -22.63 35.78 -10.08
C ALA A 583 -23.69 34.74 -10.52
N ARG A 584 -23.88 34.56 -11.84
CA ARG A 584 -24.86 33.62 -12.40
C ARG A 584 -24.54 32.16 -12.09
N HIS A 585 -23.25 31.81 -11.98
CA HIS A 585 -22.83 30.46 -11.58
C HIS A 585 -23.15 30.21 -10.09
N LEU A 586 -22.93 31.21 -9.24
CA LEU A 586 -23.22 31.12 -7.82
C LEU A 586 -24.72 30.93 -7.54
N GLU A 587 -25.59 31.64 -8.26
CA GLU A 587 -27.05 31.48 -8.17
C GLU A 587 -27.50 30.05 -8.53
N LEU A 588 -26.90 29.46 -9.57
CA LEU A 588 -27.18 28.08 -9.96
C LEU A 588 -26.76 27.09 -8.87
N LEU A 589 -25.59 27.29 -8.26
CA LEU A 589 -25.12 26.46 -7.14
C LEU A 589 -25.96 26.66 -5.88
N GLU A 590 -26.41 27.89 -5.59
CA GLU A 590 -27.27 28.20 -4.46
C GLU A 590 -28.59 27.44 -4.54
N ALA A 591 -29.24 27.41 -5.71
CA ALA A 591 -30.47 26.67 -5.91
C ALA A 591 -30.30 25.17 -5.59
N LYS A 592 -29.16 24.59 -5.97
CA LYS A 592 -28.82 23.19 -5.70
C LYS A 592 -28.50 22.95 -4.22
N PHE A 593 -27.79 23.89 -3.59
CA PHE A 593 -27.54 23.87 -2.16
C PHE A 593 -28.84 23.93 -1.36
N ARG A 594 -29.74 24.88 -1.67
CA ARG A 594 -31.07 25.01 -1.04
C ARG A 594 -31.83 23.70 -1.12
N GLN A 595 -31.90 23.10 -2.31
CA GLN A 595 -32.57 21.82 -2.52
C GLN A 595 -32.03 20.72 -1.60
N VAL A 596 -30.71 20.64 -1.37
CA VAL A 596 -30.10 19.65 -0.45
C VAL A 596 -30.49 19.91 1.01
N ILE A 597 -30.55 21.17 1.44
CA ILE A 597 -30.92 21.53 2.82
C ILE A 597 -32.42 21.31 3.07
N GLU A 598 -33.28 21.84 2.20
CA GLU A 598 -34.75 21.82 2.35
C GLU A 598 -35.31 20.40 2.37
N THR A 599 -34.66 19.48 1.66
CA THR A 599 -35.06 18.07 1.62
C THR A 599 -34.46 17.22 2.74
N GLY A 600 -33.74 17.83 3.68
CA GLY A 600 -33.16 17.15 4.85
C GLY A 600 -32.02 16.18 4.51
N ARG A 601 -31.43 16.29 3.31
CA ARG A 601 -30.26 15.50 2.91
C ARG A 601 -29.02 15.89 3.71
N ALA A 602 -28.93 17.14 4.13
CA ALA A 602 -27.95 17.63 5.10
C ALA A 602 -28.66 18.25 6.31
N ASN A 603 -28.14 18.02 7.50
CA ASN A 603 -28.65 18.61 8.74
C ASN A 603 -27.57 19.31 9.58
N ALA A 604 -26.33 19.30 9.09
CA ALA A 604 -25.20 20.09 9.58
C ALA A 604 -24.37 20.53 8.37
N VAL A 605 -23.80 21.73 8.45
CA VAL A 605 -22.94 22.28 7.39
C VAL A 605 -21.64 22.75 8.03
N ALA A 606 -20.51 22.29 7.51
CA ALA A 606 -19.19 22.81 7.83
C ALA A 606 -18.65 23.52 6.59
N THR A 607 -18.15 24.74 6.75
CA THR A 607 -17.70 25.60 5.64
C THR A 607 -16.40 26.31 6.01
N PRO A 608 -15.53 26.66 5.05
CA PRO A 608 -14.39 27.53 5.33
C PRO A 608 -14.84 28.83 5.99
N GLU A 609 -14.03 29.33 6.92
CA GLU A 609 -14.32 30.58 7.65
C GLU A 609 -14.65 31.74 6.72
N SER A 610 -13.91 31.87 5.61
CA SER A 610 -14.10 32.91 4.58
C SER A 610 -15.48 32.87 3.90
N GLU A 611 -16.10 31.70 3.81
CA GLU A 611 -17.40 31.50 3.14
C GLU A 611 -18.58 31.47 4.14
N SER A 612 -18.28 31.52 5.44
CA SER A 612 -19.24 31.23 6.50
C SER A 612 -20.38 32.24 6.61
N GLU A 613 -20.16 33.51 6.25
CA GLU A 613 -21.22 34.53 6.28
C GLU A 613 -22.25 34.29 5.17
N ARG A 614 -21.76 34.07 3.95
CA ARG A 614 -22.60 33.79 2.77
C ARG A 614 -23.43 32.53 2.98
N VAL A 615 -22.79 31.44 3.40
CA VAL A 615 -23.48 30.16 3.63
C VAL A 615 -24.51 30.30 4.75
N LEU A 616 -24.19 31.00 5.84
CA LEU A 616 -25.13 31.22 6.94
C LEU A 616 -26.33 32.08 6.52
N ALA A 617 -26.13 33.12 5.71
CA ALA A 617 -27.21 33.95 5.19
C ALA A 617 -28.21 33.12 4.36
N THR A 618 -27.71 32.27 3.47
CA THR A 618 -28.55 31.34 2.70
C THR A 618 -29.28 30.37 3.62
N LEU A 619 -28.60 29.75 4.59
CA LEU A 619 -29.22 28.84 5.55
C LEU A 619 -30.34 29.51 6.38
N LYS A 620 -30.11 30.74 6.86
CA LYS A 620 -31.12 31.51 7.61
C LYS A 620 -32.32 31.90 6.76
N SER A 621 -32.14 32.12 5.46
CA SER A 621 -33.25 32.37 4.54
C SER A 621 -34.14 31.14 4.33
N ILE A 622 -33.61 29.93 4.54
CA ILE A 622 -34.37 28.68 4.50
C ILE A 622 -35.05 28.45 5.86
N ASN A 623 -34.29 28.55 6.95
CA ASN A 623 -34.79 28.41 8.32
C ASN A 623 -34.03 29.37 9.26
N PRO A 624 -34.71 30.33 9.92
CA PRO A 624 -34.05 31.28 10.83
C PRO A 624 -33.30 30.64 12.00
N GLY A 625 -33.62 29.38 12.36
CA GLY A 625 -32.98 28.64 13.46
C GLY A 625 -31.56 28.14 13.18
N TRP A 626 -31.01 28.35 11.98
CA TRP A 626 -29.61 28.05 11.69
C TRP A 626 -28.66 29.04 12.35
N HIS A 627 -27.65 28.53 13.05
CA HIS A 627 -26.65 29.34 13.73
C HIS A 627 -25.26 28.67 13.70
N ARG A 628 -24.22 29.48 13.97
CA ARG A 628 -22.84 29.00 14.14
C ARG A 628 -22.67 28.39 15.52
N VAL A 629 -21.97 27.27 15.60
CA VAL A 629 -21.83 26.48 16.85
C VAL A 629 -20.37 26.34 17.25
N SER A 630 -19.48 26.16 16.28
CA SER A 630 -18.06 26.01 16.53
C SER A 630 -17.23 26.53 15.38
N GLU A 631 -16.01 26.96 15.70
CA GLU A 631 -14.99 27.42 14.76
C GLU A 631 -13.65 26.85 15.19
N ALA A 632 -13.05 26.03 14.33
CA ALA A 632 -11.74 25.42 14.59
C ALA A 632 -11.14 24.88 13.28
N GLY A 633 -9.81 24.93 13.16
CA GLY A 633 -9.11 24.37 11.99
C GLY A 633 -9.48 25.03 10.65
N GLY A 634 -9.91 26.29 10.67
CA GLY A 634 -10.36 27.04 9.48
C GLY A 634 -11.76 26.66 8.98
N LEU A 635 -12.52 25.88 9.76
CA LEU A 635 -13.90 25.49 9.45
C LEU A 635 -14.87 26.02 10.51
N VAL A 636 -16.03 26.47 10.05
CA VAL A 636 -17.17 26.90 10.87
C VAL A 636 -18.28 25.87 10.75
N LEU A 637 -18.75 25.33 11.88
CA LEU A 637 -19.91 24.45 11.95
C LEU A 637 -21.20 25.25 12.12
N MET A 638 -22.22 24.87 11.36
CA MET A 638 -23.58 25.40 11.43
C MET A 638 -24.58 24.26 11.56
N ILE A 639 -25.58 24.42 12.43
CA ILE A 639 -26.66 23.45 12.65
C ILE A 639 -28.02 24.15 12.72
N ALA A 640 -29.09 23.41 12.48
CA ALA A 640 -30.48 23.89 12.61
C ALA A 640 -31.04 23.64 14.02
N GLY A 641 -31.54 24.69 14.67
CA GLY A 641 -32.30 24.65 15.93
C GLY A 641 -31.49 24.26 17.17
N ASP A 642 -32.14 24.12 18.34
CA ASP A 642 -31.53 23.77 19.64
C ASP A 642 -31.05 22.30 19.73
N ARG A 643 -30.32 21.82 18.71
CA ARG A 643 -29.56 20.58 18.82
C ARG A 643 -28.34 20.84 19.70
N GLY A 644 -28.56 20.79 21.02
CA GLY A 644 -27.48 20.73 22.00
C GLY A 644 -26.57 19.51 21.76
N PRO A 645 -25.37 19.52 22.37
CA PRO A 645 -24.43 18.40 22.24
C PRO A 645 -25.11 17.09 22.68
N ARG A 646 -25.03 16.06 21.83
CA ARG A 646 -25.53 14.71 22.18
C ARG A 646 -24.34 13.87 22.64
N SER A 647 -24.44 13.36 23.87
CA SER A 647 -23.40 12.61 24.58
C SER A 647 -23.16 11.22 24.03
#